data_AF-A0A3C0WKP3-F1
#
_entry.id   AF-A0A3C0WKP3-F1
#
_cell.length_a   1.000
_cell.length_b   1.000
_cell.length_c   1.000
_cell.angle_alpha   90.00
_cell.angle_beta   90.00
_cell.angle_gamma   90.00
#
_symmetry.space_group_name_H-M   'P 1'
#
loop_
_entity.id
_entity.type
_entity.pdbx_description
1 polymer ?
#
loop_
_entity_poly.entity_id
_entity_poly.type
_entity_poly.pdbx_seq_one_letter_code
_entity_poly.pdbx_strand_id
1 'polypeptide(L)'
;MKSHSSITLLIALALTSATVKADRFNYLDDQNPYYVNLDFPKLITPQWIGEDGVDAVVILSIDDMRNSATYESYLRPILERLKQIDGRAPVSIFTNSIDPQDPQLQQWLKEGLSLEIHTIDHPCPCLSGGDFARAKSTYDRCVDLMTSIPNNRPTAFRMPCCDSLNTPSPRFWAEIFNKTTGQGNYLTIDSSVFNITTPNDPSIPMDLALDEDGDSRFEHYIPFDSFVNVIKDYPYPFVQGELCWQFPCVIPSDWEGQNVQRPFNPKTVEDMKHALDAVVIKKGVYPLVFHPHGWIRSSQIIEIIDHAVKNYGKRVKFLTFRECADRIQSNLLSGQSLRNKNGGDNGVRIVDLNDDGLLDVAIGNDQLRTTRIWDADKQRWSEFDFPIPIANSNEQFFSHSLDGTSLLVNTKASRGVWQLQNHQWKSNERMLTGLPDATATGLDAGLRMRDMDQDGFSEVITNTEVLRWEAEDLTWKPLPFSIPVGTSITNEAGLDAGLRFVDIDDDGLDDVIFSDDQNYSLHLFSDMKTGWNNKVLSGSRPEQNEIPIISLGGANNGSWFSGQYLWVQNEFTQGLPALVDRRSFDQLLANVPPKAKSPKAALNAFETQPGFRVELVAAEPLVMDPVAFDWDSKGRLWVVEMADYPLGLDGKGKPGGRVKFLTDTNGDGKYDTSTLFADEIGYPSDVMVWRNGVLISAAPNIWYMEDSNGDGKADIRTALFTGFGEGNQQHRVNGLRWGLDNWVHLANGDSGGVIRSSKTDETINIGGRDLRVRPDTGELQALTGQTQHGRNRDDWGNWWGANNSNPMFQYLLQDQYLARNPHISYPNPRHPVATLQDSPIFPISRVMSHWEG
;
A
#
# COMPACT_ATOMS: atom_id res chain seq x y z
N MET A 1 -61.57 13.12 21.14
CA MET A 1 -60.27 13.45 21.77
C MET A 1 -59.59 12.17 22.20
N LYS A 2 -58.65 11.67 21.39
CA LYS A 2 -57.33 11.11 21.76
C LYS A 2 -56.69 10.55 20.48
N SER A 3 -55.44 10.94 20.30
CA SER A 3 -54.64 10.93 19.08
C SER A 3 -54.20 9.54 18.64
N HIS A 4 -54.12 9.35 17.32
CA HIS A 4 -53.33 8.30 16.69
C HIS A 4 -51.93 8.86 16.43
N SER A 5 -50.92 8.25 17.03
CA SER A 5 -49.52 8.45 16.65
C SER A 5 -49.04 7.17 16.00
N SER A 6 -48.92 7.21 14.67
CA SER A 6 -48.26 6.18 13.87
C SER A 6 -46.76 6.28 14.12
N ILE A 7 -46.17 5.21 14.64
CA ILE A 7 -44.72 5.04 14.74
C ILE A 7 -44.23 4.59 13.36
N THR A 8 -43.50 5.46 12.67
CA THR A 8 -42.76 5.14 11.45
C THR A 8 -41.58 4.27 11.86
N LEU A 9 -41.62 2.99 11.47
CA LEU A 9 -40.51 2.06 11.63
C LEU A 9 -39.46 2.40 10.56
N LEU A 10 -38.36 3.06 10.95
CA LEU A 10 -37.16 3.13 10.11
C LEU A 10 -36.54 1.72 10.08
N ILE A 11 -36.67 1.06 8.93
CA ILE A 11 -35.87 -0.13 8.62
C ILE A 11 -34.52 0.39 8.16
N ALA A 12 -33.53 0.40 9.06
CA ALA A 12 -32.13 0.51 8.68
C ALA A 12 -31.73 -0.84 8.06
N LEU A 13 -31.68 -0.90 6.73
CA LEU A 13 -30.90 -1.95 6.06
C LEU A 13 -29.43 -1.64 6.36
N ALA A 14 -28.83 -2.44 7.25
CA ALA A 14 -27.38 -2.56 7.34
C ALA A 14 -26.92 -3.29 6.07
N LEU A 15 -26.72 -2.54 4.99
CA LEU A 15 -25.76 -2.93 3.96
C LEU A 15 -24.40 -2.75 4.60
N THR A 16 -23.63 -3.84 4.68
CA THR A 16 -22.18 -3.78 4.87
C THR A 16 -21.59 -3.11 3.63
N SER A 17 -21.65 -1.77 3.56
CA SER A 17 -20.86 -1.03 2.59
C SER A 17 -19.43 -1.01 3.12
N ALA A 18 -18.49 -1.42 2.27
CA ALA A 18 -17.13 -0.96 2.43
C ALA A 18 -17.22 0.58 2.51
N THR A 19 -16.71 1.17 3.58
CA THR A 19 -16.65 2.62 3.72
C THR A 19 -15.84 3.16 2.55
N VAL A 20 -16.47 3.89 1.64
CA VAL A 20 -15.80 4.60 0.55
C VAL A 20 -14.73 5.49 1.16
N LYS A 21 -13.48 5.35 0.72
CA LYS A 21 -12.38 6.22 1.19
C LYS A 21 -12.60 7.61 0.61
N ALA A 22 -12.93 8.59 1.44
CA ALA A 22 -13.18 9.95 0.96
C ALA A 22 -11.96 10.57 0.26
N ASP A 23 -10.76 10.17 0.69
CA ASP A 23 -9.46 10.55 0.14
C ASP A 23 -9.08 9.92 -1.21
N ARG A 24 -9.98 9.13 -1.83
CA ARG A 24 -9.70 8.43 -3.10
C ARG A 24 -9.35 9.33 -4.28
N PHE A 25 -9.55 10.65 -4.16
CA PHE A 25 -9.21 11.64 -5.19
C PHE A 25 -7.93 12.45 -4.90
N ASN A 26 -7.30 12.26 -3.74
CA ASN A 26 -6.16 13.07 -3.30
C ASN A 26 -4.94 12.96 -4.24
N TYR A 27 -4.83 11.86 -4.99
CA TYR A 27 -3.79 11.65 -6.00
C TYR A 27 -3.87 12.65 -7.16
N LEU A 28 -5.03 13.29 -7.38
CA LEU A 28 -5.19 14.32 -8.41
C LEU A 28 -4.41 15.61 -8.06
N ASP A 29 -4.18 15.86 -6.78
CA ASP A 29 -3.42 17.02 -6.31
C ASP A 29 -1.93 16.71 -6.02
N ASP A 30 -1.54 15.43 -6.06
CA ASP A 30 -0.18 14.98 -5.79
C ASP A 30 0.62 14.79 -7.10
N GLN A 31 1.92 15.08 -7.06
CA GLN A 31 2.86 14.86 -8.16
C GLN A 31 3.74 13.62 -7.94
N ASN A 32 3.40 12.78 -6.95
CA ASN A 32 4.03 11.48 -6.74
C ASN A 32 3.86 10.59 -7.99
N PRO A 33 4.92 10.03 -8.57
CA PRO A 33 4.84 9.10 -9.71
C PRO A 33 4.52 7.65 -9.35
N TYR A 34 4.56 7.32 -8.06
CA TYR A 34 4.42 5.95 -7.59
C TYR A 34 3.18 5.75 -6.72
N TYR A 35 2.12 6.56 -6.95
CA TYR A 35 0.89 6.52 -6.15
C TYR A 35 0.02 5.29 -6.41
N VAL A 36 0.14 4.68 -7.59
CA VAL A 36 -0.65 3.50 -7.97
C VAL A 36 -0.13 2.23 -7.27
N ASN A 37 -1.05 1.36 -6.89
CA ASN A 37 -0.79 0.10 -6.19
C ASN A 37 -1.94 -0.89 -6.46
N LEU A 38 -1.87 -2.08 -5.84
CA LEU A 38 -2.87 -3.15 -6.02
C LEU A 38 -4.33 -2.71 -5.81
N ASP A 39 -4.57 -1.75 -4.91
CA ASP A 39 -5.90 -1.27 -4.52
C ASP A 39 -6.37 -0.07 -5.36
N PHE A 40 -5.52 0.48 -6.23
CA PHE A 40 -5.89 1.63 -7.05
C PHE A 40 -6.85 1.21 -8.20
N PRO A 41 -7.85 2.06 -8.57
CA PRO A 41 -8.78 1.74 -9.66
C PRO A 41 -8.09 1.52 -11.00
N LYS A 42 -8.53 0.53 -11.76
CA LYS A 42 -7.79 -0.01 -12.92
C LYS A 42 -8.26 0.60 -14.23
N LEU A 43 -7.34 0.83 -15.17
CA LEU A 43 -7.65 1.08 -16.59
C LEU A 43 -7.31 -0.16 -17.43
N ILE A 44 -8.23 -1.12 -17.47
CA ILE A 44 -8.01 -2.41 -18.14
C ILE A 44 -8.01 -2.25 -19.67
N THR A 45 -7.27 -3.11 -20.39
CA THR A 45 -7.20 -3.08 -21.86
C THR A 45 -8.55 -3.03 -22.57
N PRO A 46 -9.58 -3.82 -22.18
CA PRO A 46 -10.91 -3.74 -22.79
C PRO A 46 -11.53 -2.34 -22.82
N GLN A 47 -11.19 -1.45 -21.87
CA GLN A 47 -11.76 -0.10 -21.78
C GLN A 47 -11.34 0.82 -22.93
N TRP A 48 -10.12 0.64 -23.45
CA TRP A 48 -9.50 1.58 -24.39
C TRP A 48 -9.06 0.96 -25.71
N ILE A 49 -8.99 -0.38 -25.78
CA ILE A 49 -8.54 -1.07 -27.00
C ILE A 49 -9.53 -0.90 -28.16
N GLY A 50 -10.84 -0.89 -27.90
CA GLY A 50 -11.89 -0.81 -28.92
C GLY A 50 -12.02 -2.05 -29.81
N GLU A 51 -11.58 -3.21 -29.32
CA GLU A 51 -11.61 -4.50 -30.04
C GLU A 51 -12.05 -5.61 -29.07
N ASP A 52 -13.17 -6.28 -29.39
CA ASP A 52 -13.74 -7.30 -28.53
C ASP A 52 -12.82 -8.52 -28.37
N GLY A 53 -12.72 -9.00 -27.13
CA GLY A 53 -11.95 -10.20 -26.80
C GLY A 53 -10.44 -10.02 -26.79
N VAL A 54 -9.94 -8.78 -26.74
CA VAL A 54 -8.55 -8.47 -26.40
C VAL A 54 -8.44 -8.21 -24.90
N ASP A 55 -7.65 -9.01 -24.22
CA ASP A 55 -7.40 -8.88 -22.79
C ASP A 55 -6.15 -8.07 -22.48
N ALA A 56 -5.10 -8.14 -23.31
CA ALA A 56 -3.86 -7.41 -23.05
C ALA A 56 -3.19 -6.89 -24.31
N VAL A 57 -2.35 -5.87 -24.14
CA VAL A 57 -1.52 -5.32 -25.21
C VAL A 57 -0.04 -5.53 -24.90
N VAL A 58 0.68 -6.12 -25.84
CA VAL A 58 2.14 -6.22 -25.83
C VAL A 58 2.72 -5.08 -26.68
N ILE A 59 3.63 -4.31 -26.09
CA ILE A 59 4.37 -3.23 -26.75
C ILE A 59 5.84 -3.63 -26.75
N LEU A 60 6.35 -4.05 -27.91
CA LEU A 60 7.76 -4.38 -28.08
C LEU A 60 8.53 -3.12 -28.43
N SER A 61 9.54 -2.78 -27.63
CA SER A 61 10.32 -1.56 -27.81
C SER A 61 11.83 -1.81 -27.78
N ILE A 62 12.57 -1.03 -28.56
CA ILE A 62 14.03 -1.08 -28.62
C ILE A 62 14.64 0.30 -28.39
N ASP A 63 15.65 0.37 -27.51
CA ASP A 63 16.22 1.61 -26.98
C ASP A 63 17.55 1.99 -27.66
N ASP A 64 18.00 3.23 -27.40
CA ASP A 64 19.32 3.77 -27.78
C ASP A 64 19.60 4.02 -29.26
N MET A 65 18.57 4.12 -30.11
CA MET A 65 18.84 4.21 -31.55
C MET A 65 19.62 5.47 -31.91
N ARG A 66 20.81 5.25 -32.48
CA ARG A 66 21.70 6.27 -33.06
C ARG A 66 22.07 6.04 -34.52
N ASN A 67 21.76 4.86 -35.05
CA ASN A 67 21.97 4.47 -36.44
C ASN A 67 20.95 3.41 -36.83
N SER A 68 20.49 3.41 -38.08
CA SER A 68 19.44 2.49 -38.51
C SER A 68 19.95 1.07 -38.80
N ALA A 69 21.15 0.92 -39.36
CA ALA A 69 21.65 -0.36 -39.88
C ALA A 69 21.80 -1.47 -38.81
N THR A 70 22.32 -1.14 -37.62
CA THR A 70 22.49 -2.11 -36.52
C THR A 70 21.14 -2.60 -36.02
N TYR A 71 20.20 -1.68 -35.88
CA TYR A 71 18.85 -1.92 -35.40
C TYR A 71 18.04 -2.73 -36.41
N GLU A 72 18.15 -2.40 -37.70
CA GLU A 72 17.55 -3.15 -38.79
C GLU A 72 18.01 -4.61 -38.80
N SER A 73 19.31 -4.86 -38.70
CA SER A 73 19.87 -6.21 -38.65
C SER A 73 19.31 -7.03 -37.49
N TYR A 74 19.23 -6.42 -36.30
CA TYR A 74 18.70 -7.07 -35.10
C TYR A 74 17.19 -7.31 -35.18
N LEU A 75 16.43 -6.31 -35.62
CA LEU A 75 14.97 -6.32 -35.64
C LEU A 75 14.40 -7.18 -36.78
N ARG A 76 15.05 -7.27 -37.94
CA ARG A 76 14.46 -7.88 -39.13
C ARG A 76 13.79 -9.24 -38.87
N PRO A 77 14.39 -10.21 -38.15
CA PRO A 77 13.72 -11.46 -37.81
C PRO A 77 12.44 -11.28 -36.97
N ILE A 78 12.44 -10.34 -36.03
CA ILE A 78 11.29 -10.01 -35.17
C ILE A 78 10.17 -9.39 -36.02
N LEU A 79 10.50 -8.43 -36.90
CA LEU A 79 9.53 -7.76 -37.76
C LEU A 79 8.86 -8.74 -38.72
N GLU A 80 9.62 -9.65 -39.34
CA GLU A 80 9.05 -10.68 -40.21
C GLU A 80 8.15 -11.65 -39.45
N ARG A 81 8.47 -11.98 -38.19
CA ARG A 81 7.60 -12.81 -37.35
C ARG A 81 6.28 -12.11 -37.04
N LEU A 82 6.31 -10.82 -36.69
CA LEU A 82 5.10 -10.03 -36.42
C LEU A 82 4.19 -9.90 -37.65
N LYS A 83 4.76 -9.68 -38.84
CA LYS A 83 4.00 -9.63 -40.10
C LYS A 83 3.25 -10.92 -40.40
N GLN A 84 3.79 -12.07 -39.99
CA GLN A 84 3.09 -13.36 -40.14
C GLN A 84 1.84 -13.46 -39.26
N ILE A 85 1.74 -12.66 -38.20
CA ILE A 85 0.60 -12.66 -37.25
C ILE A 85 -0.50 -11.71 -37.73
N ASP A 86 -0.14 -10.45 -38.02
CA ASP A 86 -1.10 -9.37 -38.26
C ASP A 86 -0.80 -8.56 -39.54
N GLY A 87 0.09 -9.03 -40.42
CA GLY A 87 0.50 -8.32 -41.64
C GLY A 87 1.31 -7.04 -41.42
N ARG A 88 1.42 -6.56 -40.17
CA ARG A 88 2.17 -5.38 -39.72
C ARG A 88 3.35 -5.80 -38.85
N ALA A 89 4.29 -4.88 -38.61
CA ALA A 89 5.41 -5.09 -37.70
C ALA A 89 5.43 -4.03 -36.57
N PRO A 90 4.46 -4.07 -35.63
CA PRO A 90 4.39 -3.10 -34.55
C PRO A 90 5.57 -3.26 -33.58
N VAL A 91 6.54 -2.35 -33.70
CA VAL A 91 7.67 -2.17 -32.77
C VAL A 91 7.90 -0.67 -32.61
N SER A 92 8.10 -0.21 -31.37
CA SER A 92 8.46 1.17 -31.06
C SER A 92 9.97 1.31 -30.89
N ILE A 93 10.58 2.26 -31.57
CA ILE A 93 12.03 2.50 -31.51
C ILE A 93 12.29 3.80 -30.76
N PHE A 94 12.80 3.70 -29.53
CA PHE A 94 13.23 4.85 -28.75
C PHE A 94 14.59 5.35 -29.29
N THR A 95 14.58 6.57 -29.81
CA THR A 95 15.65 7.12 -30.62
C THR A 95 16.33 8.28 -29.91
N ASN A 96 17.67 8.29 -29.89
CA ASN A 96 18.42 9.46 -29.40
C ASN A 96 18.62 10.48 -30.53
N SER A 97 19.35 10.08 -31.57
CA SER A 97 19.80 10.98 -32.65
C SER A 97 19.99 10.20 -33.94
N ILE A 98 19.36 10.63 -35.02
CA ILE A 98 19.42 9.98 -36.33
C ILE A 98 19.32 11.05 -37.43
N ASP A 99 19.81 10.76 -38.63
CA ASP A 99 19.54 11.59 -39.81
C ASP A 99 18.05 11.48 -40.17
N PRO A 100 17.26 12.57 -40.12
CA PRO A 100 15.83 12.53 -40.43
C PRO A 100 15.52 12.09 -41.87
N GLN A 101 16.52 12.16 -42.75
CA GLN A 101 16.42 11.81 -44.17
C GLN A 101 16.86 10.37 -44.46
N ASP A 102 17.23 9.58 -43.43
CA ASP A 102 17.58 8.18 -43.61
C ASP A 102 16.38 7.41 -44.22
N PRO A 103 16.53 6.81 -45.42
CA PRO A 103 15.43 6.13 -46.10
C PRO A 103 14.86 4.94 -45.32
N GLN A 104 15.65 4.33 -44.43
CA GLN A 104 15.21 3.22 -43.58
C GLN A 104 14.06 3.64 -42.65
N LEU A 105 14.04 4.89 -42.19
CA LEU A 105 12.99 5.41 -41.31
C LEU A 105 11.63 5.40 -42.01
N GLN A 106 11.57 5.83 -43.27
CA GLN A 106 10.33 5.80 -44.06
C GLN A 106 9.89 4.37 -44.38
N GLN A 107 10.83 3.45 -44.54
CA GLN A 107 10.51 2.05 -44.71
C GLN A 107 9.87 1.47 -43.44
N TRP A 108 10.48 1.68 -42.28
CA TRP A 108 9.92 1.22 -40.99
C TRP A 108 8.54 1.79 -40.69
N LEU A 109 8.32 3.09 -40.92
CA LEU A 109 7.00 3.71 -40.74
C LEU A 109 5.92 3.08 -41.64
N LYS A 110 6.27 2.66 -42.87
CA LYS A 110 5.34 1.94 -43.77
C LYS A 110 5.09 0.49 -43.33
N GLU A 111 6.06 -0.14 -42.68
CA GLU A 111 5.93 -1.50 -42.13
C GLU A 111 5.11 -1.54 -40.82
N GLY A 112 4.88 -0.38 -40.20
CA GLY A 112 4.03 -0.23 -39.00
C GLY A 112 4.79 0.03 -37.71
N LEU A 113 6.08 0.38 -37.77
CA LEU A 113 6.87 0.76 -36.60
C LEU A 113 6.60 2.22 -36.22
N SER A 114 6.94 2.59 -34.99
CA SER A 114 6.95 4.00 -34.53
C SER A 114 8.35 4.42 -34.08
N LEU A 115 8.67 5.71 -34.24
CA LEU A 115 9.93 6.30 -33.81
C LEU A 115 9.65 7.26 -32.64
N GLU A 116 10.13 6.90 -31.46
CA GLU A 116 9.84 7.53 -30.18
C GLU A 116 11.10 8.21 -29.57
N ILE A 117 10.94 8.88 -28.44
CA ILE A 117 11.94 9.82 -27.90
C ILE A 117 12.78 9.19 -26.78
N HIS A 118 14.11 9.31 -26.84
CA HIS A 118 15.02 8.81 -25.79
C HIS A 118 16.08 9.83 -25.32
N THR A 119 15.80 11.13 -25.42
CA THR A 119 16.78 12.25 -25.32
C THR A 119 17.91 12.20 -26.34
N ILE A 120 18.39 13.35 -26.80
CA ILE A 120 19.34 13.38 -27.91
C ILE A 120 20.77 12.97 -27.50
N ASP A 121 21.14 13.22 -26.24
CA ASP A 121 22.49 12.97 -25.75
C ASP A 121 22.60 11.66 -24.94
N HIS A 122 21.48 11.09 -24.48
CA HIS A 122 21.43 9.98 -23.52
C HIS A 122 22.22 10.25 -22.21
N PRO A 123 21.90 11.33 -21.47
CA PRO A 123 22.52 11.56 -20.17
C PRO A 123 22.01 10.58 -19.10
N CYS A 124 22.92 9.97 -18.34
CA CYS A 124 22.58 9.14 -17.19
C CYS A 124 23.29 9.64 -15.92
N PRO A 125 22.57 10.25 -14.96
CA PRO A 125 21.14 10.62 -15.00
C PRO A 125 20.84 11.85 -15.86
N CYS A 126 19.58 11.98 -16.30
CA CYS A 126 19.13 13.13 -17.11
C CYS A 126 19.17 14.46 -16.34
N LEU A 127 18.66 14.46 -15.10
CA LEU A 127 18.76 15.59 -14.19
C LEU A 127 20.13 15.54 -13.50
N SER A 128 21.08 16.34 -14.00
CA SER A 128 22.47 16.30 -13.52
C SER A 128 23.21 17.63 -13.70
N GLY A 129 24.34 17.76 -13.00
CA GLY A 129 25.31 18.84 -13.17
C GLY A 129 24.90 20.20 -12.61
N GLY A 130 23.83 20.29 -11.83
CA GLY A 130 23.24 21.57 -11.42
C GLY A 130 22.70 22.39 -12.60
N ASP A 131 22.41 21.72 -13.73
CA ASP A 131 22.05 22.37 -14.99
C ASP A 131 20.72 21.82 -15.53
N PHE A 132 19.62 22.36 -14.99
CA PHE A 132 18.27 22.03 -15.43
C PHE A 132 18.02 22.42 -16.90
N ALA A 133 18.62 23.51 -17.38
CA ALA A 133 18.46 23.97 -18.75
C ALA A 133 19.03 22.96 -19.76
N ARG A 134 20.17 22.32 -19.44
CA ARG A 134 20.73 21.23 -20.24
C ARG A 134 19.83 20.00 -20.27
N ALA A 135 19.25 19.62 -19.12
CA ALA A 135 18.30 18.50 -19.05
C ALA A 135 17.08 18.75 -19.95
N LYS A 136 16.49 19.95 -19.87
CA LYS A 136 15.40 20.34 -20.77
C LYS A 136 15.85 20.36 -22.24
N SER A 137 17.03 20.90 -22.53
CA SER A 137 17.53 21.00 -23.90
C SER A 137 17.74 19.65 -24.58
N THR A 138 18.21 18.63 -23.85
CA THR A 138 18.42 17.29 -24.44
C THR A 138 17.11 16.62 -24.84
N TYR A 139 16.04 16.86 -24.05
CA TYR A 139 14.70 16.39 -24.35
C TYR A 139 14.09 17.16 -25.52
N ASP A 140 14.05 18.50 -25.45
CA ASP A 140 13.44 19.36 -26.46
C ASP A 140 14.04 19.12 -27.86
N ARG A 141 15.38 19.07 -27.96
CA ARG A 141 16.06 18.81 -29.24
C ARG A 141 15.71 17.44 -29.82
N CYS A 142 15.52 16.43 -28.98
CA CYS A 142 15.17 15.09 -29.43
C CYS A 142 13.72 15.04 -29.95
N VAL A 143 12.79 15.64 -29.19
CA VAL A 143 11.37 15.77 -29.60
C VAL A 143 11.28 16.49 -30.95
N ASP A 144 11.94 17.63 -31.09
CA ASP A 144 11.95 18.41 -32.33
C ASP A 144 12.58 17.64 -33.49
N LEU A 145 13.69 16.92 -33.25
CA LEU A 145 14.35 16.09 -34.26
C LEU A 145 13.42 14.96 -34.74
N MET A 146 12.82 14.20 -33.83
CA MET A 146 11.94 13.09 -34.21
C MET A 146 10.66 13.57 -34.89
N THR A 147 10.15 14.75 -34.51
CA THR A 147 8.99 15.38 -35.17
C THR A 147 9.34 15.87 -36.58
N SER A 148 10.61 16.21 -36.84
CA SER A 148 11.06 16.64 -38.18
C SER A 148 11.11 15.50 -39.21
N ILE A 149 11.08 14.23 -38.78
CA ILE A 149 11.10 13.07 -39.66
C ILE A 149 9.76 13.01 -40.42
N PRO A 150 9.75 12.97 -41.77
CA PRO A 150 8.52 12.92 -42.55
C PRO A 150 7.61 11.75 -42.12
N ASN A 151 6.30 11.98 -42.00
CA ASN A 151 5.29 10.98 -41.61
C ASN A 151 5.46 10.38 -40.20
N ASN A 152 6.47 10.80 -39.44
CA ASN A 152 6.59 10.41 -38.04
C ASN A 152 5.66 11.26 -37.17
N ARG A 153 5.13 10.65 -36.11
CA ARG A 153 4.39 11.34 -35.05
C ARG A 153 4.82 10.69 -33.73
N PRO A 154 5.92 11.16 -33.12
CA PRO A 154 6.36 10.63 -31.84
C PRO A 154 5.30 10.90 -30.78
N THR A 155 5.07 9.94 -29.90
CA THR A 155 4.05 10.03 -28.84
C THR A 155 4.59 9.65 -27.47
N ALA A 156 5.62 8.81 -27.44
CA ALA A 156 6.18 8.26 -26.22
C ALA A 156 7.60 8.75 -25.95
N PHE A 157 7.92 8.84 -24.66
CA PHE A 157 9.25 9.05 -24.12
C PHE A 157 9.65 7.88 -23.21
N ARG A 158 10.95 7.60 -23.19
CA ARG A 158 11.56 6.75 -22.17
C ARG A 158 12.81 7.43 -21.65
N MET A 159 12.91 7.51 -20.32
CA MET A 159 14.03 8.13 -19.65
C MET A 159 15.29 7.24 -19.75
N PRO A 160 16.45 7.78 -20.14
CA PRO A 160 17.72 7.07 -20.06
C PRO A 160 18.00 6.48 -18.67
N CYS A 161 18.46 5.23 -18.65
CA CYS A 161 18.86 4.49 -17.45
C CYS A 161 17.77 4.33 -16.37
N CYS A 162 16.48 4.33 -16.73
CA CYS A 162 15.37 4.18 -15.78
C CYS A 162 15.27 2.78 -15.13
N ASP A 163 15.87 1.76 -15.75
CA ASP A 163 15.98 0.37 -15.27
C ASP A 163 17.19 0.11 -14.36
N SER A 164 18.10 1.08 -14.25
CA SER A 164 19.42 0.86 -13.67
C SER A 164 19.80 1.91 -12.63
N LEU A 165 19.11 3.06 -12.63
CA LEU A 165 19.37 4.20 -11.75
C LEU A 165 18.05 4.90 -11.40
N ASN A 166 18.00 5.61 -10.26
CA ASN A 166 16.85 6.47 -9.90
C ASN A 166 16.88 7.77 -10.72
N THR A 167 16.48 7.70 -12.00
CA THR A 167 16.50 8.83 -12.95
C THR A 167 15.15 9.52 -13.19
N PRO A 168 13.99 8.81 -13.20
CA PRO A 168 12.67 9.43 -13.23
C PRO A 168 12.41 10.27 -11.98
N SER A 169 11.75 11.43 -12.17
CA SER A 169 11.51 12.40 -11.10
C SER A 169 10.27 13.25 -11.41
N PRO A 170 9.44 13.59 -10.41
CA PRO A 170 8.36 14.59 -10.53
C PRO A 170 8.80 15.87 -11.24
N ARG A 171 10.05 16.29 -11.01
CA ARG A 171 10.63 17.49 -11.65
C ARG A 171 10.67 17.37 -13.16
N PHE A 172 11.00 16.19 -13.69
CA PHE A 172 11.00 15.96 -15.13
C PHE A 172 9.59 16.06 -15.71
N TRP A 173 8.61 15.40 -15.11
CA TRP A 173 7.25 15.43 -15.63
C TRP A 173 6.63 16.83 -15.56
N ALA A 174 6.69 17.48 -14.39
CA ALA A 174 6.10 18.79 -14.17
C ALA A 174 6.78 19.91 -15.00
N GLU A 175 8.11 19.89 -15.09
CA GLU A 175 8.88 21.03 -15.62
C GLU A 175 9.48 20.81 -17.02
N ILE A 176 9.49 19.57 -17.54
CA ILE A 176 10.02 19.25 -18.87
C ILE A 176 8.95 18.58 -19.75
N PHE A 177 8.48 17.40 -19.39
CA PHE A 177 7.59 16.58 -20.24
C PHE A 177 6.23 17.26 -20.49
N ASN A 178 5.61 17.82 -19.43
CA ASN A 178 4.33 18.51 -19.50
C ASN A 178 4.42 19.92 -20.09
N LYS A 179 5.62 20.40 -20.42
CA LYS A 179 5.79 21.65 -21.18
C LYS A 179 5.86 21.35 -22.69
N THR A 180 5.84 22.39 -23.50
CA THR A 180 6.11 22.29 -24.94
C THR A 180 7.57 22.61 -25.23
N THR A 181 8.09 22.10 -26.35
CA THR A 181 9.38 22.57 -26.89
C THR A 181 9.26 24.01 -27.39
N GLY A 182 10.40 24.63 -27.70
CA GLY A 182 10.42 25.96 -28.35
C GLY A 182 9.73 26.00 -29.72
N GLN A 183 9.53 24.84 -30.37
CA GLN A 183 8.77 24.72 -31.62
C GLN A 183 7.29 24.39 -31.42
N GLY A 184 6.83 24.29 -30.17
CA GLY A 184 5.44 23.96 -29.83
C GLY A 184 5.11 22.47 -29.86
N ASN A 185 6.12 21.60 -29.98
CA ASN A 185 5.93 20.14 -29.96
C ASN A 185 5.78 19.62 -28.53
N TYR A 186 5.10 18.49 -28.38
CA TYR A 186 4.91 17.82 -27.10
C TYR A 186 4.56 16.33 -27.27
N LEU A 187 4.65 15.58 -26.18
CA LEU A 187 4.36 14.13 -26.12
C LEU A 187 3.16 13.84 -25.21
N THR A 188 2.67 12.60 -25.24
CA THR A 188 1.49 12.17 -24.48
C THR A 188 1.72 10.93 -23.61
N ILE A 189 2.74 10.13 -23.89
CA ILE A 189 3.07 8.90 -23.16
C ILE A 189 4.50 8.97 -22.59
N ASP A 190 4.68 8.49 -21.37
CA ASP A 190 5.96 8.11 -20.78
C ASP A 190 5.96 6.59 -20.47
N SER A 191 7.11 5.93 -20.61
CA SER A 191 7.31 4.52 -20.26
C SER A 191 8.59 4.29 -19.45
N SER A 192 8.78 5.12 -18.41
CA SER A 192 9.97 5.16 -17.56
C SER A 192 9.78 4.61 -16.13
N VAL A 193 8.54 4.34 -15.70
CA VAL A 193 8.23 3.65 -14.43
C VAL A 193 8.06 2.15 -14.70
N PHE A 194 8.54 1.30 -13.79
CA PHE A 194 8.46 -0.15 -13.92
C PHE A 194 7.35 -0.75 -13.07
N ASN A 195 6.70 -1.80 -13.54
CA ASN A 195 5.77 -2.63 -12.79
C ASN A 195 6.38 -4.01 -12.52
N ILE A 196 6.30 -4.43 -11.26
CA ILE A 196 6.67 -5.77 -10.81
C ILE A 196 5.43 -6.54 -10.35
N THR A 197 5.36 -7.83 -10.70
CA THR A 197 4.36 -8.76 -10.13
C THR A 197 4.89 -9.36 -8.83
N THR A 198 4.06 -9.46 -7.81
CA THR A 198 4.43 -9.98 -6.49
C THR A 198 3.44 -11.05 -6.02
N PRO A 199 3.82 -11.91 -5.05
CA PRO A 199 2.90 -12.90 -4.48
C PRO A 199 1.78 -12.29 -3.61
N ASN A 200 1.78 -10.96 -3.42
CA ASN A 200 0.74 -10.27 -2.66
C ASN A 200 -0.53 -10.03 -3.50
N ASP A 201 -0.46 -10.12 -4.83
CA ASP A 201 -1.65 -9.97 -5.68
C ASP A 201 -2.48 -11.27 -5.69
N PRO A 202 -3.66 -11.31 -5.05
CA PRO A 202 -4.46 -12.52 -4.94
C PRO A 202 -5.08 -12.96 -6.28
N SER A 203 -5.03 -12.11 -7.31
CA SER A 203 -5.50 -12.46 -8.66
C SER A 203 -4.48 -13.25 -9.47
N ILE A 204 -3.22 -13.27 -9.03
CA ILE A 204 -2.13 -13.98 -9.69
C ILE A 204 -1.91 -15.34 -9.03
N PRO A 205 -1.92 -16.44 -9.81
CA PRO A 205 -1.49 -17.75 -9.32
C PRO A 205 -0.09 -17.70 -8.71
N MET A 206 0.08 -18.31 -7.53
CA MET A 206 1.35 -18.28 -6.78
C MET A 206 2.53 -18.84 -7.56
N ASP A 207 2.33 -19.80 -8.47
CA ASP A 207 3.38 -20.36 -9.33
C ASP A 207 3.90 -19.38 -10.40
N LEU A 208 3.13 -18.34 -10.73
CA LEU A 208 3.59 -17.23 -11.59
C LEU A 208 4.38 -16.20 -10.80
N ALA A 209 4.08 -16.01 -9.50
CA ALA A 209 4.69 -14.97 -8.66
C ALA A 209 5.87 -15.48 -7.82
N LEU A 210 5.94 -16.78 -7.52
CA LEU A 210 7.01 -17.43 -6.78
C LEU A 210 7.87 -18.30 -7.70
N ASP A 211 9.14 -18.47 -7.35
CA ASP A 211 10.04 -19.42 -7.98
C ASP A 211 9.95 -20.83 -7.37
N GLU A 212 10.87 -21.72 -7.74
CA GLU A 212 10.89 -23.12 -7.28
C GLU A 212 11.25 -23.27 -5.80
N ASP A 213 11.92 -22.27 -5.22
CA ASP A 213 12.34 -22.24 -3.80
C ASP A 213 11.26 -21.59 -2.90
N GLY A 214 10.22 -21.02 -3.52
CA GLY A 214 9.13 -20.34 -2.83
C GLY A 214 9.41 -18.86 -2.56
N ASP A 215 10.49 -18.32 -3.15
CA ASP A 215 10.85 -16.91 -3.08
C ASP A 215 10.14 -16.11 -4.19
N SER A 216 10.11 -14.78 -4.05
CA SER A 216 9.57 -13.90 -5.07
C SER A 216 10.32 -14.06 -6.40
N ARG A 217 9.59 -14.40 -7.46
CA ARG A 217 10.16 -14.64 -8.79
C ARG A 217 10.81 -13.40 -9.39
N PHE A 218 10.33 -12.20 -9.05
CA PHE A 218 10.72 -10.99 -9.76
C PHE A 218 11.53 -10.00 -8.91
N GLU A 219 11.45 -10.05 -7.58
CA GLU A 219 12.07 -9.01 -6.73
C GLU A 219 13.60 -9.01 -6.79
N HIS A 220 14.21 -10.15 -7.13
CA HIS A 220 15.66 -10.24 -7.33
C HIS A 220 16.17 -9.47 -8.56
N TYR A 221 15.30 -9.02 -9.46
CA TYR A 221 15.66 -8.15 -10.59
C TYR A 221 15.76 -6.68 -10.20
N ILE A 222 15.29 -6.29 -9.01
CA ILE A 222 15.44 -4.93 -8.50
C ILE A 222 16.94 -4.63 -8.36
N PRO A 223 17.47 -3.58 -9.03
CA PRO A 223 18.92 -3.40 -9.16
C PRO A 223 19.68 -3.19 -7.84
N PHE A 224 19.03 -2.57 -6.85
CA PHE A 224 19.57 -2.28 -5.52
C PHE A 224 18.44 -1.91 -4.54
N ASP A 225 18.66 -2.08 -3.24
CA ASP A 225 17.64 -1.91 -2.18
C ASP A 225 16.91 -0.57 -2.17
N SER A 226 17.55 0.50 -2.65
CA SER A 226 16.99 1.85 -2.71
C SER A 226 16.45 2.26 -4.09
N PHE A 227 16.21 1.30 -4.97
CA PHE A 227 15.63 1.55 -6.28
C PHE A 227 14.14 1.85 -6.15
N VAL A 228 13.71 2.99 -6.70
CA VAL A 228 12.38 3.56 -6.42
C VAL A 228 11.48 3.65 -7.66
N ASN A 229 12.01 3.38 -8.85
CA ASN A 229 11.27 3.52 -10.10
C ASN A 229 10.30 2.37 -10.37
N VAL A 230 9.74 1.78 -9.31
CA VAL A 230 8.93 0.57 -9.36
C VAL A 230 7.60 0.77 -8.66
N ILE A 231 6.52 0.34 -9.33
CA ILE A 231 5.18 0.13 -8.78
C ILE A 231 4.92 -1.38 -8.73
N LYS A 232 4.06 -1.81 -7.80
CA LYS A 232 3.77 -3.23 -7.57
C LYS A 232 2.35 -3.57 -8.02
N ASP A 233 2.23 -4.66 -8.79
CA ASP A 233 0.95 -5.31 -9.16
C ASP A 233 -0.07 -4.44 -9.89
N TYR A 234 0.41 -3.40 -10.58
CA TYR A 234 -0.40 -2.44 -11.31
C TYR A 234 0.05 -2.29 -12.79
N PRO A 235 -0.19 -3.32 -13.65
CA PRO A 235 0.22 -3.32 -15.04
C PRO A 235 -0.75 -2.54 -15.96
N TYR A 236 -1.27 -1.40 -15.51
CA TYR A 236 -2.27 -0.61 -16.23
C TYR A 236 -1.71 0.77 -16.59
N PRO A 237 -2.14 1.37 -17.71
CA PRO A 237 -1.85 2.78 -17.95
C PRO A 237 -2.52 3.66 -16.88
N PHE A 238 -1.83 4.71 -16.46
CA PHE A 238 -2.36 5.71 -15.52
C PHE A 238 -1.91 7.12 -15.89
N VAL A 239 -2.50 8.14 -15.26
CA VAL A 239 -2.18 9.54 -15.56
C VAL A 239 -1.15 10.08 -14.56
N GLN A 240 -0.09 10.67 -15.08
CA GLN A 240 1.02 11.27 -14.35
C GLN A 240 0.99 12.79 -14.55
N GLY A 241 0.91 13.56 -13.46
CA GLY A 241 0.92 15.02 -13.51
C GLY A 241 -0.13 15.60 -14.48
N GLU A 242 -1.35 15.05 -14.45
CA GLU A 242 -2.55 15.44 -15.23
C GLU A 242 -2.48 15.26 -16.76
N LEU A 243 -1.30 15.38 -17.37
CA LEU A 243 -1.14 15.55 -18.82
C LEU A 243 -0.38 14.42 -19.51
N CYS A 244 0.20 13.49 -18.75
CA CYS A 244 1.02 12.40 -19.25
C CYS A 244 0.35 11.05 -18.97
N TRP A 245 0.30 10.16 -19.96
CA TRP A 245 0.01 8.75 -19.74
C TRP A 245 1.29 8.01 -19.35
N GLN A 246 1.32 7.41 -18.16
CA GLN A 246 2.36 6.44 -17.81
C GLN A 246 1.95 5.05 -18.30
N PHE A 247 2.78 4.44 -19.13
CA PHE A 247 2.71 3.02 -19.47
C PHE A 247 3.82 2.30 -18.71
N PRO A 248 3.52 1.53 -17.65
CA PRO A 248 4.56 0.96 -16.82
C PRO A 248 5.31 -0.17 -17.57
N CYS A 249 6.63 -0.06 -17.66
CA CYS A 249 7.49 -1.10 -18.24
C CYS A 249 7.48 -2.34 -17.35
N VAL A 250 7.61 -3.53 -17.92
CA VAL A 250 7.62 -4.76 -17.12
C VAL A 250 9.00 -5.08 -16.56
N ILE A 251 9.04 -5.66 -15.36
CA ILE A 251 10.21 -6.35 -14.81
C ILE A 251 10.05 -7.86 -15.07
N PRO A 252 11.09 -8.55 -15.59
CA PRO A 252 12.39 -8.01 -15.98
C PRO A 252 12.43 -7.39 -17.38
N SER A 253 13.25 -6.36 -17.55
CA SER A 253 13.82 -5.92 -18.84
C SER A 253 15.04 -6.77 -19.23
N ASP A 254 15.57 -6.59 -20.45
CA ASP A 254 16.79 -7.31 -20.84
C ASP A 254 18.06 -6.81 -20.12
N TRP A 255 18.09 -5.54 -19.70
CA TRP A 255 19.17 -4.98 -18.87
C TRP A 255 19.17 -5.59 -17.47
N GLU A 256 18.00 -5.64 -16.80
CA GLU A 256 17.87 -6.26 -15.48
C GLU A 256 18.19 -7.75 -15.56
N GLY A 257 17.66 -8.42 -16.59
CA GLY A 257 17.96 -9.80 -16.94
C GLY A 257 19.45 -10.09 -17.06
N GLN A 258 20.19 -9.31 -17.86
CA GLN A 258 21.63 -9.54 -18.03
C GLN A 258 22.43 -9.18 -16.77
N ASN A 259 21.98 -8.17 -16.01
CA ASN A 259 22.66 -7.73 -14.80
C ASN A 259 22.66 -8.84 -13.75
N VAL A 260 21.50 -9.49 -13.56
CA VAL A 260 21.32 -10.52 -12.54
C VAL A 260 21.69 -11.91 -13.06
N GLN A 261 21.19 -12.27 -14.25
CA GLN A 261 21.27 -13.64 -14.77
C GLN A 261 22.29 -13.84 -15.90
N ARG A 262 23.01 -12.79 -16.30
CA ARG A 262 23.96 -12.76 -17.45
C ARG A 262 23.27 -12.79 -18.82
N PRO A 263 23.95 -12.34 -19.89
CA PRO A 263 23.38 -12.31 -21.23
C PRO A 263 22.87 -13.66 -21.72
N PHE A 264 21.80 -13.62 -22.52
CA PHE A 264 21.16 -14.77 -23.18
C PHE A 264 20.65 -15.86 -22.25
N ASN A 265 20.39 -15.54 -20.98
CA ASN A 265 19.90 -16.52 -20.03
C ASN A 265 18.46 -16.96 -20.39
N PRO A 266 18.20 -18.27 -20.56
CA PRO A 266 16.85 -18.76 -20.84
C PRO A 266 15.87 -18.51 -19.67
N LYS A 267 16.36 -18.43 -18.43
CA LYS A 267 15.51 -18.19 -17.26
C LYS A 267 14.93 -16.76 -17.27
N THR A 268 15.71 -15.76 -17.69
CA THR A 268 15.18 -14.40 -17.93
C THR A 268 14.02 -14.41 -18.93
N VAL A 269 14.15 -15.17 -20.02
CA VAL A 269 13.09 -15.28 -21.04
C VAL A 269 11.86 -16.00 -20.50
N GLU A 270 12.06 -17.00 -19.63
CA GLU A 270 10.98 -17.68 -18.92
C GLU A 270 10.24 -16.74 -17.97
N ASP A 271 10.96 -15.93 -17.18
CA ASP A 271 10.35 -14.95 -16.28
C ASP A 271 9.62 -13.84 -17.05
N MET A 272 10.18 -13.38 -18.18
CA MET A 272 9.46 -12.47 -19.09
C MET A 272 8.13 -13.06 -19.57
N LYS A 273 8.07 -14.37 -19.85
CA LYS A 273 6.82 -15.07 -20.23
C LYS A 273 5.84 -15.15 -19.05
N HIS A 274 6.31 -15.44 -17.84
CA HIS A 274 5.44 -15.42 -16.64
C HIS A 274 4.88 -14.03 -16.34
N ALA A 275 5.70 -12.97 -16.50
CA ALA A 275 5.23 -11.60 -16.37
C ALA A 275 4.16 -11.27 -17.41
N LEU A 276 4.31 -11.73 -18.66
CA LEU A 276 3.28 -11.60 -19.68
C LEU A 276 1.98 -12.32 -19.28
N ASP A 277 2.09 -13.54 -18.76
CA ASP A 277 0.93 -14.33 -18.33
C ASP A 277 0.17 -13.61 -17.20
N ALA A 278 0.89 -13.04 -16.24
CA ALA A 278 0.32 -12.20 -15.18
C ALA A 278 -0.39 -10.96 -15.75
N VAL A 279 0.22 -10.26 -16.71
CA VAL A 279 -0.41 -9.10 -17.38
C VAL A 279 -1.69 -9.50 -18.12
N VAL A 280 -1.72 -10.67 -18.78
CA VAL A 280 -2.92 -11.16 -19.47
C VAL A 280 -4.04 -11.48 -18.48
N ILE A 281 -3.72 -12.10 -17.34
CA ILE A 281 -4.69 -12.35 -16.25
C ILE A 281 -5.27 -11.02 -15.75
N LYS A 282 -4.40 -10.02 -15.57
CA LYS A 282 -4.76 -8.68 -15.09
C LYS A 282 -5.50 -7.84 -16.13
N LYS A 283 -5.45 -8.24 -17.41
CA LYS A 283 -5.95 -7.46 -18.56
C LYS A 283 -5.24 -6.11 -18.74
N GLY A 284 -3.91 -6.12 -18.60
CA GLY A 284 -3.07 -4.93 -18.59
C GLY A 284 -2.26 -4.70 -19.87
N VAL A 285 -1.24 -3.84 -19.76
CA VAL A 285 -0.23 -3.60 -20.79
C VAL A 285 1.09 -4.27 -20.44
N TYR A 286 1.78 -4.79 -21.45
CA TYR A 286 3.10 -5.41 -21.35
C TYR A 286 4.10 -4.64 -22.25
N PRO A 287 4.57 -3.44 -21.84
CA PRO A 287 5.68 -2.79 -22.50
C PRO A 287 6.99 -3.48 -22.14
N LEU A 288 7.56 -4.20 -23.10
CA LEU A 288 8.84 -4.89 -22.97
C LEU A 288 9.89 -4.12 -23.77
N VAL A 289 10.99 -3.80 -23.09
CA VAL A 289 12.12 -3.10 -23.71
C VAL A 289 13.33 -4.02 -23.80
N PHE A 290 14.02 -3.93 -24.94
CA PHE A 290 15.23 -4.68 -25.22
C PHE A 290 16.25 -3.86 -26.02
N HIS A 291 17.48 -4.35 -26.11
CA HIS A 291 18.60 -3.66 -26.74
C HIS A 291 19.38 -4.55 -27.71
N PRO A 292 19.97 -3.98 -28.78
CA PRO A 292 20.84 -4.72 -29.69
C PRO A 292 22.28 -4.87 -29.16
N HIS A 293 22.48 -4.83 -27.84
CA HIS A 293 23.79 -4.84 -27.17
C HIS A 293 24.33 -6.24 -26.84
N GLY A 294 23.62 -7.29 -27.27
CA GLY A 294 24.01 -8.66 -27.01
C GLY A 294 23.63 -9.13 -25.60
N TRP A 295 22.60 -8.54 -25.00
CA TRP A 295 22.01 -8.97 -23.73
C TRP A 295 20.92 -10.01 -23.95
N ILE A 296 20.09 -9.80 -24.97
CA ILE A 296 19.06 -10.74 -25.43
C ILE A 296 19.18 -10.93 -26.96
N ARG A 297 18.80 -12.11 -27.46
CA ARG A 297 18.80 -12.40 -28.90
C ARG A 297 17.44 -12.09 -29.52
N SER A 298 17.43 -11.74 -30.80
CA SER A 298 16.19 -11.62 -31.58
C SER A 298 15.35 -12.90 -31.55
N SER A 299 15.99 -14.08 -31.50
CA SER A 299 15.31 -15.37 -31.33
C SER A 299 14.59 -15.50 -29.98
N GLN A 300 15.13 -14.93 -28.91
CA GLN A 300 14.51 -14.97 -27.58
C GLN A 300 13.29 -14.04 -27.50
N ILE A 301 13.35 -12.88 -28.16
CA ILE A 301 12.17 -12.01 -28.32
C ILE A 301 11.07 -12.73 -29.13
N ILE A 302 11.45 -13.47 -30.19
CA ILE A 302 10.52 -14.30 -30.95
C ILE A 302 9.88 -15.38 -30.07
N GLU A 303 10.61 -15.98 -29.13
CA GLU A 303 10.00 -16.95 -28.19
C GLU A 303 8.90 -16.33 -27.31
N ILE A 304 9.06 -15.07 -26.90
CA ILE A 304 8.04 -14.35 -26.11
C ILE A 304 6.81 -14.06 -26.99
N ILE A 305 7.03 -13.63 -28.25
CA ILE A 305 5.97 -13.44 -29.25
C ILE A 305 5.20 -14.76 -29.47
N ASP A 306 5.93 -15.86 -29.67
CA ASP A 306 5.36 -17.17 -29.91
C ASP A 306 4.58 -17.70 -28.70
N HIS A 307 5.07 -17.45 -27.48
CA HIS A 307 4.34 -17.75 -26.24
C HIS A 307 3.00 -17.01 -26.20
N ALA A 308 3.00 -15.70 -26.45
CA ALA A 308 1.79 -14.88 -26.48
C ALA A 308 0.77 -15.40 -27.51
N VAL A 309 1.22 -15.66 -28.74
CA VAL A 309 0.36 -16.12 -29.84
C VAL A 309 -0.18 -17.52 -29.57
N LYS A 310 0.66 -18.43 -29.08
CA LYS A 310 0.28 -19.83 -28.83
C LYS A 310 -0.74 -19.95 -27.71
N ASN A 311 -0.54 -19.22 -26.61
CA ASN A 311 -1.35 -19.38 -25.40
C ASN A 311 -2.60 -18.50 -25.40
N TYR A 312 -2.55 -17.33 -26.04
CA TYR A 312 -3.61 -16.33 -25.95
C TYR A 312 -4.22 -15.94 -27.30
N GLY A 313 -3.49 -16.10 -28.40
CA GLY A 313 -3.96 -15.77 -29.75
C GLY A 313 -4.51 -14.34 -29.80
N LYS A 314 -5.76 -14.19 -30.26
CA LYS A 314 -6.43 -12.88 -30.38
C LYS A 314 -6.62 -12.12 -29.07
N ARG A 315 -6.49 -12.78 -27.91
CA ARG A 315 -6.59 -12.13 -26.59
C ARG A 315 -5.42 -11.19 -26.32
N VAL A 316 -4.30 -11.34 -27.04
CA VAL A 316 -3.16 -10.44 -26.97
C VAL A 316 -3.01 -9.70 -28.30
N LYS A 317 -2.85 -8.37 -28.22
CA LYS A 317 -2.57 -7.53 -29.39
C LYS A 317 -1.16 -6.96 -29.31
N PHE A 318 -0.43 -6.98 -30.42
CA PHE A 318 0.84 -6.27 -30.55
C PHE A 318 0.59 -4.88 -31.13
N LEU A 319 1.00 -3.83 -30.41
CA LEU A 319 0.82 -2.43 -30.81
C LEU A 319 2.09 -1.62 -30.54
N THR A 320 2.27 -0.55 -31.31
CA THR A 320 3.22 0.52 -30.98
C THR A 320 2.62 1.50 -29.96
N PHE A 321 3.45 2.28 -29.26
CA PHE A 321 2.94 3.36 -28.39
C PHE A 321 2.04 4.35 -29.13
N ARG A 322 2.39 4.67 -30.38
CA ARG A 322 1.58 5.52 -31.25
C ARG A 322 0.16 4.97 -31.44
N GLU A 323 0.03 3.67 -31.67
CA GLU A 323 -1.28 3.02 -31.83
C GLU A 323 -2.05 2.93 -30.52
N CYS A 324 -1.36 2.73 -29.39
CA CYS A 324 -1.98 2.83 -28.07
C CYS A 324 -2.56 4.23 -27.83
N ALA A 325 -1.80 5.29 -28.14
CA ALA A 325 -2.27 6.67 -28.04
C ALA A 325 -3.52 6.92 -28.92
N ASP A 326 -3.51 6.45 -30.17
CA ASP A 326 -4.66 6.60 -31.07
C ASP A 326 -5.91 5.86 -30.56
N ARG A 327 -5.75 4.67 -30.00
CA ARG A 327 -6.85 3.87 -29.44
C ARG A 327 -7.38 4.47 -28.14
N ILE A 328 -6.52 4.96 -27.26
CA ILE A 328 -6.95 5.74 -26.08
C ILE A 328 -7.75 6.96 -26.54
N GLN A 329 -7.22 7.77 -27.46
CA GLN A 329 -7.91 8.96 -27.95
C GLN A 329 -9.27 8.63 -28.56
N SER A 330 -9.34 7.62 -29.43
CA SER A 330 -10.58 7.29 -30.15
C SER A 330 -11.61 6.56 -29.29
N ASN A 331 -11.20 5.57 -28.50
CA ASN A 331 -12.10 4.63 -27.83
C ASN A 331 -12.34 4.96 -26.36
N LEU A 332 -11.33 5.49 -25.65
CA LEU A 332 -11.41 5.87 -24.23
C LEU A 332 -11.83 7.34 -24.07
N LEU A 333 -11.30 8.24 -24.90
CA LEU A 333 -11.49 9.68 -24.74
C LEU A 333 -12.49 10.30 -25.74
N SER A 334 -13.24 9.48 -26.48
CA SER A 334 -14.25 9.94 -27.47
C SER A 334 -13.71 10.98 -28.45
N GLY A 335 -12.49 10.76 -28.97
CA GLY A 335 -11.77 11.62 -29.90
C GLY A 335 -10.99 12.77 -29.25
N GLN A 336 -11.09 12.94 -27.92
CA GLN A 336 -10.37 13.95 -27.15
C GLN A 336 -9.00 13.45 -26.69
N SER A 337 -8.19 14.35 -26.14
CA SER A 337 -6.87 14.07 -25.58
C SER A 337 -6.74 14.71 -24.19
N LEU A 338 -5.80 14.25 -23.36
CA LEU A 338 -5.48 14.94 -22.10
C LEU A 338 -4.95 16.35 -22.36
N ARG A 339 -4.19 16.52 -23.45
CA ARG A 339 -3.56 17.77 -23.84
C ARG A 339 -4.30 18.46 -24.97
N ASN A 340 -4.46 19.77 -24.89
CA ASN A 340 -5.06 20.58 -25.94
C ASN A 340 -4.06 20.81 -27.08
N LYS A 341 -4.48 21.48 -28.16
CA LYS A 341 -3.63 21.73 -29.35
C LYS A 341 -2.31 22.47 -29.06
N ASN A 342 -2.23 23.20 -27.95
CA ASN A 342 -1.03 23.93 -27.52
C ASN A 342 -0.23 23.15 -26.46
N GLY A 343 -0.59 21.89 -26.17
CA GLY A 343 0.07 21.07 -25.16
C GLY A 343 -0.35 21.36 -23.71
N GLY A 344 -1.31 22.25 -23.46
CA GLY A 344 -1.84 22.51 -22.11
C GLY A 344 -2.99 21.56 -21.74
N ASP A 345 -3.63 21.78 -20.58
CA ASP A 345 -4.79 20.99 -20.14
C ASP A 345 -5.97 21.12 -21.12
N ASN A 346 -6.58 19.98 -21.44
CA ASN A 346 -7.74 19.87 -22.31
C ASN A 346 -9.04 19.57 -21.56
N GLY A 347 -9.08 19.65 -20.21
CA GLY A 347 -10.29 19.42 -19.43
C GLY A 347 -10.80 17.98 -19.51
N VAL A 348 -9.87 17.01 -19.48
CA VAL A 348 -10.16 15.58 -19.47
C VAL A 348 -9.57 14.98 -18.20
N ARG A 349 -10.39 14.26 -17.43
CA ARG A 349 -9.99 13.61 -16.18
C ARG A 349 -10.31 12.12 -16.23
N ILE A 350 -9.39 11.31 -15.70
CA ILE A 350 -9.47 9.86 -15.64
C ILE A 350 -9.57 9.48 -14.17
N VAL A 351 -10.77 9.12 -13.73
CA VAL A 351 -11.14 9.06 -12.30
C VAL A 351 -12.20 7.98 -12.13
N ASP A 352 -12.13 7.18 -11.06
CA ASP A 352 -13.22 6.26 -10.69
C ASP A 352 -14.38 7.07 -10.11
N LEU A 353 -15.44 7.26 -10.90
CA LEU A 353 -16.54 8.16 -10.54
C LEU A 353 -17.64 7.43 -9.75
N ASN A 354 -17.74 6.10 -9.85
CA ASN A 354 -18.81 5.29 -9.26
C ASN A 354 -18.33 4.32 -8.17
N ASP A 355 -17.04 4.32 -7.84
CA ASP A 355 -16.38 3.44 -6.85
C ASP A 355 -16.46 1.95 -7.21
N ASP A 356 -16.40 1.61 -8.50
CA ASP A 356 -16.42 0.21 -8.96
C ASP A 356 -15.02 -0.41 -9.13
N GLY A 357 -13.96 0.36 -8.86
CA GLY A 357 -12.57 -0.06 -8.98
C GLY A 357 -12.04 -0.01 -10.43
N LEU A 358 -12.78 0.60 -11.35
CA LEU A 358 -12.34 0.89 -12.72
C LEU A 358 -12.34 2.40 -12.98
N LEU A 359 -11.38 2.84 -13.80
CA LEU A 359 -11.25 4.26 -14.13
C LEU A 359 -12.28 4.69 -15.19
N ASP A 360 -12.99 5.78 -14.90
CA ASP A 360 -13.95 6.42 -15.78
C ASP A 360 -13.38 7.71 -16.42
N VAL A 361 -14.18 8.37 -17.26
CA VAL A 361 -13.75 9.57 -17.99
C VAL A 361 -14.73 10.72 -17.79
N ALA A 362 -14.23 11.87 -17.32
CA ALA A 362 -14.93 13.14 -17.34
C ALA A 362 -14.31 14.08 -18.37
N ILE A 363 -15.09 14.52 -19.35
CA ILE A 363 -14.67 15.43 -20.41
C ILE A 363 -15.50 16.71 -20.29
N GLY A 364 -14.84 17.84 -20.02
CA GLY A 364 -15.47 19.15 -19.91
C GLY A 364 -14.69 20.21 -20.64
N ASN A 365 -14.56 20.07 -21.96
CA ASN A 365 -13.85 21.05 -22.77
C ASN A 365 -14.78 21.72 -23.78
N ASP A 366 -14.25 22.66 -24.56
CA ASP A 366 -15.05 23.45 -25.50
C ASP A 366 -15.66 22.60 -26.64
N GLN A 367 -15.11 21.42 -26.90
CA GLN A 367 -15.56 20.52 -27.98
C GLN A 367 -16.59 19.51 -27.50
N LEU A 368 -16.41 18.96 -26.29
CA LEU A 368 -17.22 17.87 -25.76
C LEU A 368 -17.44 18.02 -24.25
N ARG A 369 -18.66 17.71 -23.81
CA ARG A 369 -19.08 17.73 -22.41
C ARG A 369 -19.79 16.43 -22.05
N THR A 370 -19.01 15.42 -21.71
CA THR A 370 -19.50 14.05 -21.55
C THR A 370 -18.79 13.36 -20.40
N THR A 371 -19.57 12.66 -19.58
CA THR A 371 -19.06 11.66 -18.65
C THR A 371 -19.25 10.29 -19.26
N ARG A 372 -18.25 9.43 -19.12
CA ARG A 372 -18.27 8.05 -19.60
C ARG A 372 -17.97 7.15 -18.41
N ILE A 373 -18.90 6.26 -18.08
CA ILE A 373 -18.74 5.23 -17.05
C ILE A 373 -18.58 3.87 -17.73
N TRP A 374 -17.59 3.07 -17.35
CA TRP A 374 -17.37 1.76 -17.95
C TRP A 374 -18.21 0.68 -17.29
N ASP A 375 -18.97 -0.07 -18.08
CA ASP A 375 -19.71 -1.25 -17.60
C ASP A 375 -18.91 -2.52 -17.96
N ALA A 376 -18.23 -3.10 -16.97
CA ALA A 376 -17.35 -4.26 -17.17
C ALA A 376 -18.10 -5.51 -17.63
N ASP A 377 -19.32 -5.73 -17.15
CA ASP A 377 -20.15 -6.88 -17.51
C ASP A 377 -20.61 -6.80 -18.96
N LYS A 378 -20.95 -5.59 -19.42
CA LYS A 378 -21.40 -5.34 -20.79
C LYS A 378 -20.27 -4.96 -21.76
N GLN A 379 -19.06 -4.77 -21.24
CA GLN A 379 -17.88 -4.28 -21.96
C GLN A 379 -18.18 -3.05 -22.84
N ARG A 380 -18.81 -2.03 -22.25
CA ARG A 380 -19.18 -0.81 -23.00
C ARG A 380 -19.22 0.43 -22.12
N TRP A 381 -19.03 1.58 -22.75
CA TRP A 381 -19.21 2.88 -22.13
C TRP A 381 -20.69 3.27 -22.04
N SER A 382 -21.10 3.73 -20.86
CA SER A 382 -22.34 4.47 -20.65
C SER A 382 -22.00 5.96 -20.65
N GLU A 383 -22.65 6.75 -21.51
CA GLU A 383 -22.35 8.17 -21.68
C GLU A 383 -23.54 9.04 -21.25
N PHE A 384 -23.24 10.17 -20.62
CA PHE A 384 -24.21 11.20 -20.25
C PHE A 384 -23.54 12.58 -20.14
N ASP A 385 -24.35 13.64 -20.02
CA ASP A 385 -23.87 15.01 -20.07
C ASP A 385 -22.98 15.37 -18.87
N PHE A 386 -21.84 16.00 -19.15
CA PHE A 386 -21.01 16.65 -18.13
C PHE A 386 -21.39 18.14 -18.03
N PRO A 387 -21.58 18.71 -16.83
CA PRO A 387 -22.33 19.96 -16.69
C PRO A 387 -21.51 21.23 -16.97
N ILE A 388 -20.17 21.15 -16.93
CA ILE A 388 -19.30 22.30 -16.68
C ILE A 388 -18.01 22.20 -17.51
N PRO A 389 -17.47 23.32 -18.04
CA PRO A 389 -16.11 23.32 -18.58
C PRO A 389 -15.06 23.26 -17.45
N ILE A 390 -14.05 22.43 -17.61
CA ILE A 390 -12.94 22.22 -16.67
C ILE A 390 -11.54 22.29 -17.33
N ALA A 391 -11.45 22.80 -18.56
CA ALA A 391 -10.16 22.97 -19.20
C ALA A 391 -9.39 24.15 -18.55
N ASN A 392 -8.18 23.88 -18.06
CA ASN A 392 -7.35 24.84 -17.33
C ASN A 392 -8.07 25.41 -16.08
N SER A 393 -8.87 24.58 -15.41
CA SER A 393 -9.44 24.91 -14.10
C SER A 393 -8.68 24.22 -12.97
N ASN A 394 -8.92 24.71 -11.76
CA ASN A 394 -8.49 24.07 -10.51
C ASN A 394 -9.72 23.43 -9.86
N GLU A 395 -10.36 22.50 -10.56
CA GLU A 395 -11.47 21.74 -10.03
C GLU A 395 -11.01 20.71 -8.99
N GLN A 396 -11.92 20.33 -8.11
CA GLN A 396 -11.64 19.43 -7.00
C GLN A 396 -12.72 18.36 -6.95
N PHE A 397 -12.30 17.10 -7.15
CA PHE A 397 -13.15 15.94 -6.93
C PHE A 397 -13.05 15.54 -5.46
N PHE A 398 -14.18 15.21 -4.85
CA PHE A 398 -14.24 14.84 -3.45
C PHE A 398 -15.45 13.95 -3.17
N SER A 399 -15.41 13.27 -2.03
CA SER A 399 -16.55 12.48 -1.55
C SER A 399 -17.32 13.30 -0.51
N HIS A 400 -18.65 13.33 -0.65
CA HIS A 400 -19.54 14.14 0.22
C HIS A 400 -20.72 13.33 0.77
N SER A 401 -20.68 12.02 0.59
CA SER A 401 -21.62 11.02 1.13
C SER A 401 -21.04 9.64 0.88
N LEU A 402 -21.50 8.64 1.64
CA LEU A 402 -21.06 7.24 1.52
C LEU A 402 -21.13 6.65 0.10
N ASP A 403 -21.90 7.23 -0.83
CA ASP A 403 -22.14 6.65 -2.17
C ASP A 403 -21.97 7.66 -3.35
N GLY A 404 -21.35 8.83 -3.15
CA GLY A 404 -21.43 9.92 -4.14
C GLY A 404 -20.14 10.70 -4.40
N THR A 405 -19.72 10.75 -5.67
CA THR A 405 -18.69 11.67 -6.18
C THR A 405 -19.24 13.08 -6.34
N SER A 406 -18.54 14.05 -5.78
CA SER A 406 -18.77 15.47 -6.00
C SER A 406 -17.63 16.12 -6.78
N LEU A 407 -17.98 17.18 -7.51
CA LEU A 407 -17.06 18.05 -8.22
C LEU A 407 -17.31 19.49 -7.78
N LEU A 408 -16.30 20.13 -7.21
CA LEU A 408 -16.25 21.56 -6.97
C LEU A 408 -15.47 22.23 -8.10
N VAL A 409 -16.09 23.20 -8.77
CA VAL A 409 -15.37 24.13 -9.65
C VAL A 409 -15.49 25.52 -9.03
N ASN A 410 -14.35 26.16 -8.78
CA ASN A 410 -14.30 27.46 -8.11
C ASN A 410 -13.41 28.41 -8.92
N THR A 411 -13.81 28.74 -10.14
CA THR A 411 -13.09 29.65 -11.05
C THR A 411 -13.84 30.97 -11.23
N LYS A 412 -13.15 32.03 -11.68
CA LYS A 412 -13.79 33.30 -12.08
C LYS A 412 -14.88 33.12 -13.15
N ALA A 413 -14.68 32.15 -14.06
CA ALA A 413 -15.60 31.89 -15.16
C ALA A 413 -16.80 31.05 -14.72
N SER A 414 -16.61 30.17 -13.73
CA SER A 414 -17.66 29.30 -13.22
C SER A 414 -17.41 28.85 -11.79
N ARG A 415 -18.46 28.95 -10.96
CA ARG A 415 -18.47 28.55 -9.56
C ARG A 415 -19.68 27.68 -9.26
N GLY A 416 -19.46 26.46 -8.78
CA GLY A 416 -20.52 25.51 -8.50
C GLY A 416 -20.03 24.20 -7.91
N VAL A 417 -20.97 23.44 -7.34
CA VAL A 417 -20.76 22.05 -6.92
C VAL A 417 -21.75 21.18 -7.69
N TRP A 418 -21.28 20.07 -8.24
CA TRP A 418 -22.12 19.07 -8.90
C TRP A 418 -21.91 17.71 -8.27
N GLN A 419 -23.00 16.97 -8.10
CA GLN A 419 -23.01 15.64 -7.48
C GLN A 419 -23.43 14.63 -8.53
N LEU A 420 -22.65 13.55 -8.67
CA LEU A 420 -23.01 12.44 -9.54
C LEU A 420 -24.02 11.54 -8.83
N GLN A 421 -25.22 11.41 -9.40
CA GLN A 421 -26.29 10.56 -8.87
C GLN A 421 -27.04 9.91 -10.02
N ASN A 422 -27.15 8.58 -10.02
CA ASN A 422 -27.90 7.81 -11.03
C ASN A 422 -27.51 8.21 -12.47
N HIS A 423 -26.21 8.27 -12.76
CA HIS A 423 -25.66 8.68 -14.07
C HIS A 423 -26.10 10.08 -14.52
N GLN A 424 -26.27 11.00 -13.58
CA GLN A 424 -26.55 12.41 -13.86
C GLN A 424 -25.82 13.32 -12.89
N TRP A 425 -25.18 14.37 -13.40
CA TRP A 425 -24.64 15.44 -12.58
C TRP A 425 -25.74 16.42 -12.20
N LYS A 426 -25.96 16.60 -10.89
CA LYS A 426 -26.94 17.55 -10.36
C LYS A 426 -26.20 18.67 -9.64
N SER A 427 -26.52 19.92 -9.99
CA SER A 427 -25.98 21.06 -9.26
C SER A 427 -26.49 21.07 -7.83
N ASN A 428 -25.60 21.39 -6.89
CA ASN A 428 -25.92 21.59 -5.49
C ASN A 428 -25.33 22.92 -5.01
N GLU A 429 -26.01 24.01 -5.37
CA GLU A 429 -25.59 25.38 -5.01
C GLU A 429 -25.52 25.59 -3.50
N ARG A 430 -26.25 24.81 -2.69
CA ARG A 430 -26.21 24.93 -1.23
C ARG A 430 -24.83 24.61 -0.67
N MET A 431 -24.09 23.70 -1.31
CA MET A 431 -22.72 23.37 -0.88
C MET A 431 -21.69 24.48 -1.16
N LEU A 432 -22.09 25.59 -1.79
CA LEU A 432 -21.27 26.81 -1.87
C LEU A 432 -21.38 27.67 -0.61
N THR A 433 -22.39 27.43 0.24
CA THR A 433 -22.64 28.26 1.43
C THR A 433 -21.51 28.09 2.42
N GLY A 434 -20.87 29.21 2.78
CA GLY A 434 -19.71 29.22 3.68
C GLY A 434 -18.37 28.91 3.02
N LEU A 435 -18.33 28.50 1.73
CA LEU A 435 -17.06 28.33 1.02
C LEU A 435 -16.46 29.69 0.64
N PRO A 436 -15.14 29.86 0.78
CA PRO A 436 -14.43 31.01 0.24
C PRO A 436 -14.57 31.06 -1.28
N ASP A 437 -14.61 32.28 -1.80
CA ASP A 437 -14.48 32.52 -3.23
C ASP A 437 -13.00 32.41 -3.59
N ALA A 438 -12.59 31.25 -4.07
CA ALA A 438 -11.17 30.91 -4.17
C ALA A 438 -10.48 31.52 -5.39
N THR A 439 -11.14 32.31 -6.25
CA THR A 439 -10.47 32.78 -7.49
C THR A 439 -10.95 34.14 -8.00
N ALA A 440 -10.87 35.19 -7.17
CA ALA A 440 -10.96 36.57 -7.68
C ALA A 440 -9.94 36.87 -8.82
N THR A 441 -8.83 36.13 -8.88
CA THR A 441 -7.70 36.32 -9.80
C THR A 441 -7.56 35.29 -10.92
N GLY A 442 -8.19 34.11 -10.81
CA GLY A 442 -8.03 32.99 -11.76
C GLY A 442 -6.76 32.13 -11.58
N LEU A 443 -6.11 32.22 -10.41
CA LEU A 443 -4.93 31.43 -10.02
C LEU A 443 -5.33 30.27 -9.08
N ASP A 444 -4.47 29.28 -8.84
CA ASP A 444 -4.70 28.30 -7.77
C ASP A 444 -4.54 28.98 -6.39
N ALA A 445 -5.63 29.06 -5.62
CA ALA A 445 -5.63 29.62 -4.27
C ALA A 445 -5.31 28.59 -3.18
N GLY A 446 -4.86 27.40 -3.56
CA GLY A 446 -4.44 26.35 -2.64
C GLY A 446 -5.61 25.62 -1.99
N LEU A 447 -6.77 25.56 -2.66
CA LEU A 447 -7.91 24.78 -2.15
C LEU A 447 -7.63 23.29 -2.36
N ARG A 448 -7.71 22.49 -1.30
CA ARG A 448 -7.57 21.02 -1.34
C ARG A 448 -8.70 20.39 -0.54
N MET A 449 -9.13 19.19 -0.95
CA MET A 449 -10.12 18.38 -0.24
C MET A 449 -9.42 17.20 0.44
N ARG A 450 -9.59 17.01 1.75
CA ARG A 450 -8.99 15.92 2.53
C ARG A 450 -9.94 15.48 3.64
N ASP A 451 -10.12 14.18 3.86
CA ASP A 451 -10.91 13.66 5.00
C ASP A 451 -10.01 13.54 6.24
N MET A 452 -9.97 14.62 7.03
CA MET A 452 -9.00 14.78 8.10
C MET A 452 -9.36 14.01 9.38
N ASP A 453 -10.64 13.66 9.56
CA ASP A 453 -11.10 12.89 10.71
C ASP A 453 -11.64 11.50 10.39
N GLN A 454 -11.47 11.07 9.12
CA GLN A 454 -11.86 9.77 8.60
C GLN A 454 -13.36 9.48 8.76
N ASP A 455 -14.20 10.52 8.73
CA ASP A 455 -15.65 10.39 8.84
C ASP A 455 -16.33 10.08 7.48
N GLY A 456 -15.56 10.06 6.40
CA GLY A 456 -16.03 9.82 5.03
C GLY A 456 -16.45 11.11 4.30
N PHE A 457 -16.22 12.29 4.86
CA PHE A 457 -16.48 13.58 4.25
C PHE A 457 -15.20 14.42 4.24
N SER A 458 -14.79 14.87 3.05
CA SER A 458 -13.60 15.72 2.96
C SER A 458 -13.84 17.12 3.55
N GLU A 459 -12.96 17.57 4.42
CA GLU A 459 -12.76 18.98 4.77
C GLU A 459 -12.18 19.76 3.59
N VAL A 460 -12.45 21.07 3.60
CA VAL A 460 -11.83 22.03 2.68
C VAL A 460 -10.65 22.67 3.37
N ILE A 461 -9.47 22.55 2.78
CA ILE A 461 -8.25 23.19 3.25
C ILE A 461 -7.88 24.30 2.26
N THR A 462 -7.50 25.46 2.78
CA THR A 462 -6.98 26.59 2.00
C THR A 462 -5.68 27.11 2.63
N ASN A 463 -5.05 28.10 1.99
CA ASN A 463 -3.91 28.80 2.57
C ASN A 463 -4.19 29.50 3.93
N THR A 464 -5.46 29.74 4.29
CA THR A 464 -5.81 30.57 5.47
C THR A 464 -6.76 29.90 6.45
N GLU A 465 -7.57 28.94 6.01
CA GLU A 465 -8.62 28.32 6.81
C GLU A 465 -8.81 26.85 6.45
N VAL A 466 -9.28 26.07 7.43
CA VAL A 466 -9.81 24.73 7.25
C VAL A 466 -11.30 24.77 7.58
N LEU A 467 -12.13 24.19 6.72
CA LEU A 467 -13.59 24.22 6.85
C LEU A 467 -14.15 22.81 6.89
N ARG A 468 -15.10 22.59 7.80
CA ARG A 468 -15.90 21.37 7.87
C ARG A 468 -17.31 21.62 7.35
N TRP A 469 -17.90 20.62 6.69
CA TRP A 469 -19.30 20.65 6.30
C TRP A 469 -20.19 20.34 7.50
N GLU A 470 -21.04 21.29 7.89
CA GLU A 470 -22.03 21.11 8.96
C GLU A 470 -23.37 20.72 8.37
N ALA A 471 -23.71 19.42 8.44
CA ALA A 471 -24.90 18.87 7.80
C ALA A 471 -26.22 19.45 8.34
N GLU A 472 -26.28 19.81 9.63
CA GLU A 472 -27.49 20.40 10.24
C GLU A 472 -27.79 21.81 9.70
N ASP A 473 -26.74 22.60 9.51
CA ASP A 473 -26.84 24.00 9.06
C ASP A 473 -26.69 24.16 7.55
N LEU A 474 -26.31 23.09 6.84
CA LEU A 474 -26.06 23.05 5.40
C LEU A 474 -25.05 24.13 4.95
N THR A 475 -23.96 24.28 5.70
CA THR A 475 -22.92 25.28 5.44
C THR A 475 -21.55 24.75 5.81
N TRP A 476 -20.53 25.22 5.10
CA TRP A 476 -19.15 25.09 5.55
C TRP A 476 -18.90 26.05 6.72
N LYS A 477 -18.22 25.58 7.75
CA LYS A 477 -17.81 26.39 8.90
C LYS A 477 -16.31 26.25 9.16
N PRO A 478 -15.63 27.35 9.53
CA PRO A 478 -14.23 27.30 9.89
C PRO A 478 -14.02 26.50 11.17
N LEU A 479 -13.02 25.63 11.13
CA LEU A 479 -12.48 24.95 12.30
C LEU A 479 -11.60 25.91 13.13
N PRO A 480 -11.33 25.60 14.42
CA PRO A 480 -10.54 26.47 15.29
C PRO A 480 -9.03 26.47 14.96
N PHE A 481 -8.62 25.88 13.85
CA PHE A 481 -7.24 25.78 13.39
C PHE A 481 -7.14 25.97 11.87
N SER A 482 -5.92 26.19 11.38
CA SER A 482 -5.56 26.32 9.97
C SER A 482 -4.32 25.46 9.66
N ILE A 483 -3.83 25.49 8.41
CA ILE A 483 -2.47 25.05 8.13
C ILE A 483 -1.45 25.83 9.00
N PRO A 484 -0.27 25.25 9.31
CA PRO A 484 0.72 25.88 10.18
C PRO A 484 1.13 27.29 9.73
N VAL A 485 1.30 28.20 10.69
CA VAL A 485 1.72 29.58 10.43
C VAL A 485 3.08 29.60 9.72
N GLY A 486 3.19 30.40 8.65
CA GLY A 486 4.41 30.52 7.85
C GLY A 486 4.53 29.47 6.74
N THR A 487 3.51 28.63 6.55
CA THR A 487 3.40 27.68 5.44
C THR A 487 2.28 28.10 4.49
N SER A 488 2.31 27.59 3.26
CA SER A 488 1.25 27.78 2.27
C SER A 488 1.23 26.63 1.27
N ILE A 489 0.07 26.32 0.71
CA ILE A 489 -0.12 25.33 -0.37
C ILE A 489 0.34 25.94 -1.69
N THR A 490 -0.11 27.16 -1.98
CA THR A 490 0.35 27.95 -3.12
C THR A 490 0.84 29.32 -2.70
N ASN A 491 1.77 29.88 -3.48
CA ASN A 491 2.26 31.25 -3.29
C ASN A 491 1.29 32.28 -3.90
N GLU A 492 1.60 33.57 -3.79
CA GLU A 492 0.75 34.67 -4.31
C GLU A 492 0.52 34.60 -5.83
N ALA A 493 1.39 33.91 -6.57
CA ALA A 493 1.25 33.67 -8.01
C ALA A 493 0.44 32.40 -8.34
N GLY A 494 -0.06 31.69 -7.32
CA GLY A 494 -0.78 30.42 -7.47
C GLY A 494 0.11 29.26 -7.89
N LEU A 495 1.42 29.34 -7.62
CA LEU A 495 2.37 28.26 -7.87
C LEU A 495 2.61 27.46 -6.59
N ASP A 496 3.10 26.23 -6.73
CA ASP A 496 3.43 25.33 -5.60
C ASP A 496 4.36 26.02 -4.58
N ALA A 497 3.91 26.17 -3.33
CA ALA A 497 4.72 26.78 -2.28
C ALA A 497 5.53 25.75 -1.47
N GLY A 498 5.41 24.45 -1.76
CA GLY A 498 6.22 23.40 -1.13
C GLY A 498 5.58 22.73 0.09
N LEU A 499 4.27 22.90 0.32
CA LEU A 499 3.52 22.14 1.31
C LEU A 499 3.04 20.81 0.72
N ARG A 500 3.14 19.73 1.50
CA ARG A 500 2.59 18.41 1.19
C ARG A 500 1.85 17.86 2.41
N PHE A 501 0.78 17.11 2.13
CA PHE A 501 0.03 16.31 3.09
C PHE A 501 0.50 14.87 2.99
N VAL A 502 0.97 14.30 4.10
CA VAL A 502 1.51 12.94 4.16
C VAL A 502 1.46 12.46 5.61
N ASP A 503 0.99 11.25 5.84
CA ASP A 503 1.06 10.57 7.14
C ASP A 503 2.53 10.15 7.43
N ILE A 504 3.26 10.94 8.23
CA ILE A 504 4.69 10.72 8.50
C ILE A 504 4.88 9.80 9.72
N ASP A 505 3.95 9.80 10.69
CA ASP A 505 4.06 8.94 11.88
C ASP A 505 3.22 7.64 11.81
N ASP A 506 2.62 7.37 10.65
CA ASP A 506 1.78 6.21 10.33
C ASP A 506 0.61 6.05 11.31
N ASP A 507 0.02 7.16 11.77
CA ASP A 507 -1.15 7.16 12.66
C ASP A 507 -2.49 7.14 11.90
N GLY A 508 -2.43 7.27 10.57
CA GLY A 508 -3.54 7.30 9.64
C GLY A 508 -4.03 8.72 9.32
N LEU A 509 -3.41 9.77 9.84
CA LEU A 509 -3.82 11.16 9.65
C LEU A 509 -2.78 11.92 8.83
N ASP A 510 -3.24 12.80 7.94
CA ASP A 510 -2.34 13.60 7.11
C ASP A 510 -1.57 14.63 7.95
N ASP A 511 -0.25 14.47 8.06
CA ASP A 511 0.65 15.49 8.59
C ASP A 511 1.00 16.53 7.53
N VAL A 512 1.60 17.65 7.97
CA VAL A 512 2.04 18.72 7.07
C VAL A 512 3.56 18.85 7.09
N ILE A 513 4.14 18.69 5.91
CA ILE A 513 5.54 19.00 5.64
C ILE A 513 5.62 20.16 4.64
N PHE A 514 6.39 21.19 4.98
CA PHE A 514 6.59 22.37 4.17
C PHE A 514 8.07 22.59 3.92
N SER A 515 8.46 22.86 2.67
CA SER A 515 9.85 23.22 2.35
C SER A 515 10.00 23.97 1.03
N ASP A 516 10.32 25.26 1.09
CA ASP A 516 10.62 26.11 -0.08
C ASP A 516 12.13 26.46 -0.17
N ASP A 517 12.51 27.49 -0.94
CA ASP A 517 13.90 27.95 -1.06
C ASP A 517 14.44 28.68 0.19
N GLN A 518 13.58 29.01 1.17
CA GLN A 518 13.92 29.85 2.33
C GLN A 518 13.69 29.18 3.68
N ASN A 519 12.62 28.42 3.83
CA ASN A 519 12.10 27.91 5.09
C ASN A 519 11.63 26.46 4.96
N TYR A 520 11.56 25.77 6.10
CA TYR A 520 11.00 24.44 6.18
C TYR A 520 10.35 24.19 7.53
N SER A 521 9.37 23.29 7.57
CA SER A 521 8.77 22.79 8.80
C SER A 521 8.09 21.43 8.60
N LEU A 522 7.96 20.70 9.71
CA LEU A 522 7.16 19.47 9.82
C LEU A 522 6.25 19.59 11.05
N HIS A 523 4.97 19.34 10.85
CA HIS A 523 3.93 19.42 11.87
C HIS A 523 3.04 18.20 11.82
N LEU A 524 2.92 17.49 12.94
CA LEU A 524 2.03 16.34 13.04
C LEU A 524 0.60 16.80 13.32
N PHE A 525 -0.36 16.15 12.69
CA PHE A 525 -1.76 16.34 13.03
C PHE A 525 -2.02 15.79 14.44
N SER A 526 -2.89 16.48 15.19
CA SER A 526 -3.16 16.13 16.60
C SER A 526 -4.59 15.68 16.80
N ASP A 527 -5.54 16.56 16.46
CA ASP A 527 -6.98 16.29 16.50
C ASP A 527 -7.76 17.42 15.81
N MET A 528 -9.07 17.22 15.61
CA MET A 528 -9.97 18.24 15.06
C MET A 528 -10.23 19.45 15.96
N LYS A 529 -9.56 19.57 17.12
CA LYS A 529 -9.64 20.76 17.99
C LYS A 529 -8.43 21.67 17.85
N THR A 530 -7.28 21.09 17.54
CA THR A 530 -5.98 21.78 17.55
C THR A 530 -5.24 21.71 16.22
N GLY A 531 -5.59 20.76 15.34
CA GLY A 531 -4.99 20.61 14.02
C GLY A 531 -3.50 20.21 14.07
N TRP A 532 -2.70 20.78 13.16
CA TRP A 532 -1.25 20.60 13.06
C TRP A 532 -0.44 21.39 14.09
N ASN A 533 -0.86 21.37 15.36
CA ASN A 533 -0.21 22.12 16.44
C ASN A 533 1.06 21.45 16.97
N ASN A 534 1.28 20.17 16.66
CA ASN A 534 2.47 19.43 17.10
C ASN A 534 3.65 19.67 16.14
N LYS A 535 4.40 20.75 16.37
CA LYS A 535 5.58 21.08 15.56
C LYS A 535 6.76 20.16 15.91
N VAL A 536 7.22 19.39 14.93
CA VAL A 536 8.38 18.48 15.05
C VAL A 536 9.68 19.24 14.85
N LEU A 537 9.80 19.96 13.74
CA LEU A 537 10.98 20.75 13.41
C LEU A 537 10.61 21.91 12.49
N SER A 538 11.41 22.98 12.53
CA SER A 538 11.28 24.14 11.65
C SER A 538 12.59 24.92 11.60
N GLY A 539 12.92 25.53 10.46
CA GLY A 539 14.11 26.36 10.33
C GLY A 539 14.11 27.22 9.06
N SER A 540 15.18 27.98 8.89
CA SER A 540 15.43 28.80 7.69
C SER A 540 16.78 28.43 7.08
N ARG A 541 16.95 28.62 5.77
CA ARG A 541 18.17 28.21 5.06
C ARG A 541 19.24 29.31 5.07
N PRO A 542 20.56 28.97 5.11
CA PRO A 542 21.11 27.63 5.23
C PRO A 542 21.29 27.16 6.69
N GLU A 543 20.90 25.93 7.00
CA GLU A 543 21.06 25.22 8.28
C GLU A 543 21.58 23.78 8.06
N GLN A 544 22.03 23.11 9.13
CA GLN A 544 22.69 21.79 9.01
C GLN A 544 21.71 20.61 8.81
N ASN A 545 20.48 20.72 9.32
CA ASN A 545 19.48 19.64 9.36
C ASN A 545 18.18 20.05 8.65
N GLU A 546 18.31 20.56 7.43
CA GLU A 546 17.16 20.99 6.63
C GLU A 546 16.36 19.80 6.08
N ILE A 547 15.04 19.99 5.96
CA ILE A 547 14.25 19.19 5.03
C ILE A 547 14.72 19.52 3.61
N PRO A 548 14.91 18.55 2.70
CA PRO A 548 15.20 18.84 1.30
C PRO A 548 14.16 19.76 0.67
N ILE A 549 14.59 20.70 -0.17
CA ILE A 549 13.70 21.66 -0.84
C ILE A 549 12.65 20.91 -1.68
N ILE A 550 11.36 21.12 -1.40
CA ILE A 550 10.23 20.50 -2.10
C ILE A 550 9.81 21.36 -3.30
N SER A 551 9.70 22.67 -3.09
CA SER A 551 9.44 23.67 -4.15
C SER A 551 10.59 24.67 -4.25
N LEU A 552 11.06 24.95 -5.47
CA LEU A 552 12.15 25.88 -5.75
C LEU A 552 11.60 27.07 -6.54
N GLY A 553 11.32 28.18 -5.85
CA GLY A 553 10.78 29.40 -6.50
C GLY A 553 9.43 29.19 -7.20
N GLY A 554 8.59 28.27 -6.68
CA GLY A 554 7.30 27.92 -7.28
C GLY A 554 7.33 26.73 -8.24
N ALA A 555 8.51 26.18 -8.54
CA ALA A 555 8.66 25.02 -9.42
C ALA A 555 8.82 23.72 -8.62
N ASN A 556 8.33 22.61 -9.15
CA ASN A 556 8.51 21.30 -8.53
C ASN A 556 10.01 20.94 -8.47
N ASN A 557 10.55 20.68 -7.28
CA ASN A 557 11.97 20.38 -7.08
C ASN A 557 12.31 18.89 -7.06
N GLY A 558 11.39 18.05 -7.53
CA GLY A 558 11.58 16.61 -7.69
C GLY A 558 11.40 15.83 -6.41
N SER A 559 10.46 16.28 -5.56
CA SER A 559 10.14 15.63 -4.29
C SER A 559 8.88 14.77 -4.38
N TRP A 560 8.89 13.62 -3.70
CA TRP A 560 7.73 12.74 -3.54
C TRP A 560 7.91 11.84 -2.30
N PHE A 561 6.84 11.13 -1.94
CA PHE A 561 6.82 10.21 -0.80
C PHE A 561 6.60 8.78 -1.29
N SER A 562 7.43 7.84 -0.83
CA SER A 562 7.27 6.42 -1.15
C SER A 562 8.03 5.56 -0.14
N GLY A 563 7.42 4.46 0.30
CA GLY A 563 8.05 3.45 1.15
C GLY A 563 8.60 3.99 2.48
N GLN A 564 7.91 4.92 3.15
CA GLN A 564 8.35 5.56 4.42
C GLN A 564 9.55 6.52 4.27
N TYR A 565 9.72 7.12 3.09
CA TYR A 565 10.74 8.13 2.83
C TYR A 565 10.16 9.34 2.09
N LEU A 566 10.69 10.52 2.42
CA LEU A 566 10.73 11.67 1.52
C LEU A 566 11.92 11.47 0.58
N TRP A 567 11.65 11.44 -0.72
CA TRP A 567 12.65 11.38 -1.77
C TRP A 567 12.78 12.74 -2.45
N VAL A 568 14.00 13.08 -2.85
CA VAL A 568 14.28 14.19 -3.78
C VAL A 568 15.26 13.74 -4.84
N GLN A 569 14.88 13.98 -6.11
CA GLN A 569 15.74 13.77 -7.26
C GLN A 569 15.65 14.98 -8.20
N ASN A 570 16.79 15.65 -8.39
CA ASN A 570 16.92 16.82 -9.27
C ASN A 570 18.38 16.99 -9.75
N GLU A 571 18.67 18.06 -10.47
CA GLU A 571 19.98 18.33 -11.06
C GLU A 571 21.12 18.47 -10.05
N PHE A 572 20.82 18.66 -8.76
CA PHE A 572 21.80 18.77 -7.67
C PHE A 572 22.10 17.44 -6.98
N THR A 573 21.28 16.40 -7.21
CA THR A 573 21.37 15.12 -6.50
C THR A 573 22.36 14.12 -7.07
N GLN A 574 22.94 14.38 -8.25
CA GLN A 574 23.87 13.46 -8.94
C GLN A 574 25.07 12.99 -8.10
N GLY A 575 25.47 13.77 -7.09
CA GLY A 575 26.63 13.47 -6.23
C GLY A 575 26.28 12.60 -5.02
N LEU A 576 24.99 12.31 -4.81
CA LEU A 576 24.48 11.55 -3.68
C LEU A 576 24.43 10.05 -4.00
N PRO A 577 24.47 9.17 -2.97
CA PRO A 577 24.26 7.74 -3.15
C PRO A 577 22.93 7.45 -3.87
N ALA A 578 22.98 6.58 -4.88
CA ALA A 578 21.83 6.27 -5.73
C ALA A 578 21.14 7.49 -6.40
N LEU A 579 21.86 8.63 -6.49
CA LEU A 579 21.42 9.84 -7.18
C LEU A 579 20.20 10.53 -6.56
N VAL A 580 19.93 10.30 -5.28
CA VAL A 580 18.75 10.84 -4.58
C VAL A 580 19.14 11.36 -3.19
N ASP A 581 18.46 12.40 -2.71
CA ASP A 581 18.32 12.63 -1.27
C ASP A 581 17.11 11.81 -0.79
N ARG A 582 17.28 11.06 0.29
CA ARG A 582 16.21 10.26 0.89
C ARG A 582 16.23 10.44 2.40
N ARG A 583 15.10 10.86 2.96
CA ARG A 583 14.90 11.03 4.39
C ARG A 583 13.83 10.06 4.84
N SER A 584 14.22 9.06 5.63
CA SER A 584 13.23 8.17 6.23
C SER A 584 12.34 8.98 7.18
N PHE A 585 11.09 8.58 7.33
CA PHE A 585 10.19 9.21 8.31
C PHE A 585 10.78 9.17 9.72
N ASP A 586 11.46 8.07 10.07
CA ASP A 586 12.24 7.94 11.31
C ASP A 586 13.30 9.04 11.51
N GLN A 587 13.95 9.48 10.44
CA GLN A 587 14.95 10.56 10.51
C GLN A 587 14.27 11.91 10.71
N LEU A 588 13.11 12.12 10.05
CA LEU A 588 12.30 13.32 10.21
C LEU A 588 11.68 13.39 11.62
N LEU A 589 11.40 12.24 12.24
CA LEU A 589 10.78 12.09 13.56
C LEU A 589 11.76 11.78 14.69
N ALA A 590 13.07 11.93 14.48
CA ALA A 590 14.10 11.42 15.40
C ALA A 590 13.93 11.86 16.87
N ASN A 591 13.30 13.03 17.11
CA ASN A 591 13.08 13.59 18.46
C ASN A 591 11.64 13.45 18.98
N VAL A 592 10.77 12.72 18.29
CA VAL A 592 9.34 12.59 18.65
C VAL A 592 9.07 11.14 19.04
N PRO A 593 8.76 10.79 20.30
CA PRO A 593 8.43 9.40 20.66
C PRO A 593 7.19 8.89 19.89
N PRO A 594 7.12 7.60 19.53
CA PRO A 594 5.98 7.11 18.78
C PRO A 594 4.75 7.09 19.70
N LYS A 595 3.59 7.47 19.17
CA LYS A 595 2.32 7.40 19.90
C LYS A 595 1.71 6.00 19.76
N ALA A 596 0.77 5.68 20.65
CA ALA A 596 -0.06 4.50 20.48
C ALA A 596 -0.97 4.70 19.25
N LYS A 597 -0.97 3.73 18.33
CA LYS A 597 -1.85 3.73 17.15
C LYS A 597 -3.28 3.35 17.54
N SER A 598 -4.26 3.82 16.77
CA SER A 598 -5.61 3.24 16.83
C SER A 598 -5.58 1.77 16.40
N PRO A 599 -6.56 0.92 16.79
CA PRO A 599 -6.59 -0.48 16.35
C PRO A 599 -6.54 -0.65 14.82
N LYS A 600 -7.19 0.24 14.08
CA LYS A 600 -7.17 0.26 12.61
C LYS A 600 -5.79 0.64 12.07
N ALA A 601 -5.16 1.69 12.60
CA ALA A 601 -3.82 2.09 12.19
C ALA A 601 -2.75 1.04 12.56
N ALA A 602 -2.90 0.36 13.70
CA ALA A 602 -2.05 -0.77 14.07
C ALA A 602 -2.21 -1.95 13.10
N LEU A 603 -3.45 -2.28 12.70
CA LEU A 603 -3.71 -3.33 11.72
C LEU A 603 -3.00 -3.04 10.38
N ASN A 604 -3.07 -1.80 9.92
CA ASN A 604 -2.42 -1.36 8.68
C ASN A 604 -0.88 -1.41 8.74
N ALA A 605 -0.29 -1.45 9.93
CA ALA A 605 1.16 -1.50 10.12
C ALA A 605 1.74 -2.93 10.18
N PHE A 606 0.90 -3.96 10.12
CA PHE A 606 1.37 -5.34 10.10
C PHE A 606 1.73 -5.79 8.69
N GLU A 607 2.92 -6.36 8.54
CA GLU A 607 3.32 -7.11 7.36
C GLU A 607 3.27 -8.62 7.67
N THR A 608 2.65 -9.39 6.77
CA THR A 608 2.56 -10.85 6.89
C THR A 608 3.28 -11.54 5.76
N GLN A 609 3.72 -12.76 6.01
CA GLN A 609 4.19 -13.65 4.95
C GLN A 609 3.07 -13.90 3.92
N PRO A 610 3.40 -14.13 2.64
CA PRO A 610 2.41 -14.45 1.62
C PRO A 610 1.47 -15.59 2.03
N GLY A 611 0.18 -15.42 1.76
CA GLY A 611 -0.87 -16.39 2.12
C GLY A 611 -1.43 -16.26 3.54
N PHE A 612 -0.87 -15.38 4.39
CA PHE A 612 -1.44 -15.03 5.70
C PHE A 612 -2.17 -13.70 5.64
N ARG A 613 -3.11 -13.49 6.57
CA ARG A 613 -3.80 -12.21 6.81
C ARG A 613 -4.01 -12.00 8.30
N VAL A 614 -4.04 -10.75 8.74
CA VAL A 614 -4.43 -10.36 10.11
C VAL A 614 -5.81 -9.73 10.07
N GLU A 615 -6.68 -10.07 11.02
CA GLU A 615 -8.02 -9.52 11.14
C GLU A 615 -8.23 -8.96 12.55
N LEU A 616 -8.77 -7.75 12.64
CA LEU A 616 -9.17 -7.14 13.92
C LEU A 616 -10.53 -7.70 14.36
N VAL A 617 -10.53 -8.57 15.36
CA VAL A 617 -11.74 -9.24 15.88
C VAL A 617 -12.27 -8.65 17.19
N ALA A 618 -11.41 -7.98 17.97
CA ALA A 618 -11.77 -7.28 19.20
C ALA A 618 -10.69 -6.24 19.55
N ALA A 619 -11.08 -5.12 20.15
CA ALA A 619 -10.19 -4.08 20.66
C ALA A 619 -10.82 -3.41 21.90
N GLU A 620 -10.13 -2.41 22.47
CA GLU A 620 -10.68 -1.57 23.52
C GLU A 620 -11.99 -0.91 23.08
N PRO A 621 -13.02 -0.80 23.96
CA PRO A 621 -13.02 -1.20 25.36
C PRO A 621 -13.49 -2.65 25.62
N LEU A 622 -13.73 -3.46 24.57
CA LEU A 622 -14.22 -4.84 24.73
C LEU A 622 -13.21 -5.70 25.51
N VAL A 623 -11.94 -5.54 25.16
CA VAL A 623 -10.78 -6.20 25.76
C VAL A 623 -9.69 -5.17 26.06
N MET A 624 -9.00 -5.30 27.19
CA MET A 624 -7.88 -4.47 27.62
C MET A 624 -6.81 -5.36 28.27
N ASP A 625 -5.54 -5.15 27.97
CA ASP A 625 -4.41 -5.92 28.52
C ASP A 625 -4.58 -7.46 28.45
N PRO A 626 -4.98 -8.05 27.30
CA PRO A 626 -5.19 -9.49 27.19
C PRO A 626 -3.87 -10.26 27.27
N VAL A 627 -3.84 -11.34 28.05
CA VAL A 627 -2.67 -12.23 28.19
C VAL A 627 -2.91 -13.68 27.78
N ALA A 628 -4.19 -14.09 27.70
CA ALA A 628 -4.59 -15.41 27.22
C ALA A 628 -6.06 -15.43 26.82
N PHE A 629 -6.42 -16.37 25.94
CA PHE A 629 -7.80 -16.57 25.51
C PHE A 629 -8.11 -18.04 25.15
N ASP A 630 -9.39 -18.36 25.08
CA ASP A 630 -9.92 -19.65 24.56
C ASP A 630 -11.35 -19.48 24.01
N TRP A 631 -11.82 -20.42 23.19
CA TRP A 631 -13.19 -20.43 22.66
C TRP A 631 -14.02 -21.54 23.24
N ASP A 632 -15.28 -21.21 23.58
CA ASP A 632 -16.24 -22.23 23.94
C ASP A 632 -17.04 -22.75 22.73
N SER A 633 -17.78 -23.84 22.97
CA SER A 633 -18.65 -24.47 21.96
C SER A 633 -19.78 -23.56 21.42
N LYS A 634 -20.01 -22.39 22.02
CA LYS A 634 -20.98 -21.38 21.55
C LYS A 634 -20.30 -20.26 20.74
N GLY A 635 -18.99 -20.33 20.52
CA GLY A 635 -18.22 -19.30 19.81
C GLY A 635 -17.86 -18.08 20.66
N ARG A 636 -18.10 -18.10 21.98
CA ARG A 636 -17.70 -16.99 22.86
C ARG A 636 -16.18 -17.03 23.06
N LEU A 637 -15.55 -15.86 22.92
CA LEU A 637 -14.11 -15.69 23.15
C LEU A 637 -13.88 -15.33 24.61
N TRP A 638 -13.35 -16.28 25.38
CA TRP A 638 -12.95 -16.08 26.76
C TRP A 638 -11.57 -15.45 26.82
N VAL A 639 -11.41 -14.39 27.61
CA VAL A 639 -10.17 -13.62 27.68
C VAL A 639 -9.79 -13.36 29.14
N VAL A 640 -8.50 -13.52 29.44
CA VAL A 640 -7.88 -13.05 30.68
C VAL A 640 -7.19 -11.72 30.43
N GLU A 641 -7.53 -10.73 31.24
CA GLU A 641 -6.88 -9.42 31.29
C GLU A 641 -5.98 -9.34 32.52
N MET A 642 -4.75 -8.85 32.36
CA MET A 642 -3.78 -8.67 33.46
C MET A 642 -3.51 -7.18 33.75
N ALA A 643 -4.57 -6.43 34.05
CA ALA A 643 -4.50 -4.99 34.34
C ALA A 643 -3.66 -4.63 35.60
N ASP A 644 -3.29 -5.61 36.41
CA ASP A 644 -2.41 -5.46 37.58
C ASP A 644 -0.93 -5.65 37.27
N TYR A 645 -0.54 -5.91 36.03
CA TYR A 645 0.87 -6.07 35.68
C TYR A 645 1.66 -4.74 35.65
N PRO A 646 2.92 -4.69 36.09
CA PRO A 646 3.62 -5.69 36.89
C PRO A 646 3.45 -5.49 38.40
N LEU A 647 2.99 -4.32 38.86
CA LEU A 647 3.11 -3.89 40.26
C LEU A 647 1.77 -3.84 41.03
N GLY A 648 0.66 -4.28 40.45
CA GLY A 648 -0.67 -4.15 41.03
C GLY A 648 -1.34 -2.83 40.65
N LEU A 649 -2.67 -2.75 40.80
CA LEU A 649 -3.45 -1.53 40.53
C LEU A 649 -3.04 -0.33 41.39
N ASP A 650 -2.35 -0.57 42.50
CA ASP A 650 -1.86 0.45 43.45
C ASP A 650 -0.34 0.54 43.52
N GLY A 651 0.38 -0.16 42.63
CA GLY A 651 1.84 -0.30 42.67
C GLY A 651 2.38 -1.11 43.86
N LYS A 652 1.50 -1.76 44.63
CA LYS A 652 1.83 -2.55 45.83
C LYS A 652 1.20 -3.96 45.80
N GLY A 653 0.83 -4.43 44.61
CA GLY A 653 0.29 -5.77 44.39
C GLY A 653 -1.22 -5.91 44.56
N LYS A 654 -1.99 -4.80 44.60
CA LYS A 654 -3.47 -4.90 44.57
C LYS A 654 -3.93 -5.63 43.30
N PRO A 655 -4.70 -6.74 43.44
CA PRO A 655 -5.24 -7.47 42.30
C PRO A 655 -6.11 -6.61 41.39
N GLY A 656 -5.99 -6.86 40.09
CA GLY A 656 -6.72 -6.14 39.06
C GLY A 656 -7.04 -6.98 37.83
N GLY A 657 -6.57 -8.23 37.79
CA GLY A 657 -6.85 -9.15 36.72
C GLY A 657 -8.33 -9.53 36.63
N ARG A 658 -8.77 -9.79 35.41
CA ARG A 658 -10.18 -10.04 35.06
C ARG A 658 -10.29 -11.21 34.09
N VAL A 659 -11.44 -11.87 34.12
CA VAL A 659 -11.86 -12.80 33.08
C VAL A 659 -13.15 -12.27 32.48
N LYS A 660 -13.15 -12.18 31.16
CA LYS A 660 -14.31 -11.76 30.36
C LYS A 660 -14.64 -12.85 29.34
N PHE A 661 -15.86 -12.83 28.84
CA PHE A 661 -16.16 -13.46 27.57
C PHE A 661 -16.78 -12.46 26.61
N LEU A 662 -16.37 -12.52 25.35
CA LEU A 662 -16.88 -11.71 24.27
C LEU A 662 -17.87 -12.51 23.43
N THR A 663 -18.92 -11.85 22.95
CA THR A 663 -19.91 -12.45 22.04
C THR A 663 -19.99 -11.64 20.75
N ASP A 664 -20.04 -12.34 19.64
CA ASP A 664 -20.42 -11.83 18.33
C ASP A 664 -21.93 -12.08 18.20
N THR A 665 -22.72 -11.01 18.19
CA THR A 665 -24.19 -11.10 18.19
C THR A 665 -24.79 -11.15 16.79
N ASN A 666 -24.00 -10.86 15.76
CA ASN A 666 -24.47 -10.77 14.38
C ASN A 666 -23.87 -11.86 13.45
N GLY A 667 -22.88 -12.61 13.92
CA GLY A 667 -22.22 -13.71 13.21
C GLY A 667 -21.24 -13.26 12.13
N ASP A 668 -20.73 -12.03 12.19
CA ASP A 668 -19.78 -11.48 11.22
C ASP A 668 -18.30 -11.78 11.54
N GLY A 669 -18.04 -12.45 12.67
CA GLY A 669 -16.69 -12.80 13.14
C GLY A 669 -16.00 -11.70 13.94
N LYS A 670 -16.65 -10.55 14.17
CA LYS A 670 -16.16 -9.46 15.03
C LYS A 670 -16.99 -9.42 16.30
N TYR A 671 -16.30 -9.46 17.43
CA TYR A 671 -16.96 -9.39 18.73
C TYR A 671 -17.48 -7.98 19.00
N ASP A 672 -18.72 -7.87 19.50
CA ASP A 672 -19.41 -6.59 19.70
C ASP A 672 -19.85 -6.37 21.16
N THR A 673 -19.83 -7.42 21.98
CA THR A 673 -20.25 -7.39 23.38
C THR A 673 -19.22 -8.03 24.28
N SER A 674 -19.07 -7.47 25.48
CA SER A 674 -18.12 -7.92 26.50
C SER A 674 -18.84 -8.12 27.83
N THR A 675 -18.69 -9.30 28.44
CA THR A 675 -19.27 -9.62 29.75
C THR A 675 -18.15 -9.90 30.76
N LEU A 676 -18.14 -9.17 31.87
CA LEU A 676 -17.23 -9.42 32.99
C LEU A 676 -17.69 -10.65 33.76
N PHE A 677 -16.93 -11.74 33.66
CA PHE A 677 -17.22 -13.02 34.30
C PHE A 677 -16.66 -13.12 35.72
N ALA A 678 -15.41 -12.67 35.91
CA ALA A 678 -14.75 -12.62 37.21
C ALA A 678 -13.72 -11.48 37.25
N ASP A 679 -13.49 -10.90 38.42
CA ASP A 679 -12.51 -9.83 38.66
C ASP A 679 -11.77 -10.03 40.00
N GLU A 680 -10.93 -9.05 40.34
CA GLU A 680 -10.07 -9.06 41.53
C GLU A 680 -9.17 -10.32 41.60
N ILE A 681 -8.78 -10.84 40.44
CA ILE A 681 -7.87 -11.97 40.34
C ILE A 681 -6.45 -11.43 40.28
N GLY A 682 -5.56 -11.90 41.16
CA GLY A 682 -4.18 -11.45 41.19
C GLY A 682 -3.37 -12.07 40.06
N TYR A 683 -2.93 -11.25 39.11
CA TYR A 683 -2.04 -11.63 37.99
C TYR A 683 -2.42 -12.95 37.30
N PRO A 684 -3.66 -13.10 36.81
CA PRO A 684 -4.07 -14.29 36.08
C PRO A 684 -3.30 -14.41 34.77
N SER A 685 -2.84 -15.60 34.45
CA SER A 685 -1.92 -15.87 33.35
C SER A 685 -2.49 -16.76 32.25
N ASP A 686 -3.63 -17.42 32.48
CA ASP A 686 -4.27 -18.25 31.46
C ASP A 686 -5.75 -18.53 31.74
N VAL A 687 -6.50 -18.82 30.67
CA VAL A 687 -7.88 -19.33 30.69
C VAL A 687 -8.04 -20.48 29.71
N MET A 688 -8.75 -21.52 30.13
CA MET A 688 -9.14 -22.63 29.27
C MET A 688 -10.60 -22.99 29.55
N VAL A 689 -11.42 -23.10 28.52
CA VAL A 689 -12.80 -23.56 28.64
C VAL A 689 -12.79 -25.02 29.13
N TRP A 690 -13.55 -25.29 30.18
CA TRP A 690 -13.60 -26.61 30.80
C TRP A 690 -15.00 -26.91 31.31
N ARG A 691 -15.62 -27.96 30.74
CA ARG A 691 -16.97 -28.40 31.12
C ARG A 691 -17.97 -27.23 30.98
N ASN A 692 -18.60 -26.81 32.07
CA ASN A 692 -19.59 -25.73 32.09
C ASN A 692 -18.99 -24.36 32.39
N GLY A 693 -17.69 -24.30 32.69
CA GLY A 693 -17.00 -23.10 33.12
C GLY A 693 -15.63 -22.98 32.48
N VAL A 694 -14.70 -22.43 33.25
CA VAL A 694 -13.32 -22.20 32.82
C VAL A 694 -12.32 -22.61 33.90
N LEU A 695 -11.15 -23.06 33.46
CA LEU A 695 -9.95 -23.15 34.27
C LEU A 695 -9.19 -21.84 34.14
N ILE A 696 -8.79 -21.26 35.27
CA ILE A 696 -8.01 -20.02 35.31
C ILE A 696 -6.71 -20.27 36.08
N SER A 697 -5.59 -20.04 35.41
CA SER A 697 -4.28 -20.05 36.06
C SER A 697 -4.03 -18.70 36.71
N ALA A 698 -3.88 -18.67 38.03
CA ALA A 698 -3.53 -17.48 38.79
C ALA A 698 -2.79 -17.93 40.05
N ALA A 699 -1.45 -17.92 39.98
CA ALA A 699 -0.59 -18.37 41.07
C ALA A 699 -1.05 -17.72 42.40
N PRO A 700 -1.21 -18.52 43.47
CA PRO A 700 -0.66 -19.86 43.65
C PRO A 700 -1.60 -21.01 43.24
N ASN A 701 -2.66 -20.75 42.46
CA ASN A 701 -3.73 -21.72 42.19
C ASN A 701 -4.06 -21.88 40.69
N ILE A 702 -4.62 -23.05 40.35
CA ILE A 702 -5.48 -23.24 39.18
C ILE A 702 -6.92 -23.33 39.70
N TRP A 703 -7.75 -22.38 39.29
CA TRP A 703 -9.15 -22.26 39.66
C TRP A 703 -10.05 -22.94 38.63
N TYR A 704 -11.12 -23.59 39.07
CA TYR A 704 -12.32 -23.82 38.27
C TYR A 704 -13.36 -22.77 38.66
N MET A 705 -13.89 -22.05 37.67
CA MET A 705 -14.95 -21.08 37.85
C MET A 705 -16.10 -21.35 36.88
N GLU A 706 -17.33 -21.28 37.38
CA GLU A 706 -18.55 -21.57 36.60
C GLU A 706 -19.64 -20.56 36.97
N ASP A 707 -20.43 -20.19 35.96
CA ASP A 707 -21.71 -19.49 36.12
C ASP A 707 -22.83 -20.54 36.06
N SER A 708 -23.35 -20.92 37.23
CA SER A 708 -24.36 -21.95 37.40
C SER A 708 -25.79 -21.42 37.23
N ASN A 709 -25.98 -20.10 37.21
CA ASN A 709 -27.29 -19.44 37.18
C ASN A 709 -27.59 -18.70 35.86
N GLY A 710 -26.59 -18.49 35.01
CA GLY A 710 -26.69 -17.88 33.69
C GLY A 710 -26.68 -16.36 33.67
N ASP A 711 -26.26 -15.67 34.75
CA ASP A 711 -26.19 -14.21 34.83
C ASP A 711 -24.91 -13.61 34.22
N GLY A 712 -24.02 -14.45 33.71
CA GLY A 712 -22.75 -14.09 33.10
C GLY A 712 -21.60 -13.93 34.09
N LYS A 713 -21.80 -14.22 35.39
CA LYS A 713 -20.76 -14.10 36.43
C LYS A 713 -20.50 -15.43 37.11
N ALA A 714 -19.24 -15.65 37.49
CA ALA A 714 -18.87 -16.83 38.26
C ALA A 714 -19.48 -16.80 39.67
N ASP A 715 -20.38 -17.72 39.97
CA ASP A 715 -20.88 -17.98 41.32
C ASP A 715 -20.23 -19.21 41.97
N ILE A 716 -19.61 -20.09 41.16
CA ILE A 716 -18.80 -21.21 41.63
C ILE A 716 -17.32 -20.86 41.43
N ARG A 717 -16.52 -21.01 42.49
CA ARG A 717 -15.04 -20.85 42.46
C ARG A 717 -14.36 -21.89 43.33
N THR A 718 -13.59 -22.79 42.70
CA THR A 718 -12.91 -23.90 43.38
C THR A 718 -11.43 -23.96 42.99
N ALA A 719 -10.52 -23.96 43.97
CA ALA A 719 -9.11 -24.23 43.71
C ALA A 719 -8.89 -25.74 43.49
N LEU A 720 -8.53 -26.14 42.27
CA LEU A 720 -8.29 -27.56 41.94
C LEU A 720 -6.86 -27.99 42.26
N PHE A 721 -5.90 -27.12 41.95
CA PHE A 721 -4.48 -27.34 42.20
C PHE A 721 -3.87 -26.10 42.82
N THR A 722 -3.11 -26.25 43.90
CA THR A 722 -2.54 -25.13 44.67
C THR A 722 -1.06 -25.34 44.93
N GLY A 723 -0.32 -24.28 45.26
CA GLY A 723 1.11 -24.36 45.61
C GLY A 723 2.06 -23.99 44.48
N PHE A 724 1.56 -23.37 43.41
CA PHE A 724 2.38 -22.73 42.39
C PHE A 724 3.12 -21.52 42.98
N GLY A 725 4.39 -21.35 42.63
CA GLY A 725 5.16 -20.18 43.06
C GLY A 725 4.63 -18.90 42.41
N GLU A 726 4.48 -17.83 43.20
CA GLU A 726 4.06 -16.52 42.68
C GLU A 726 5.19 -15.78 41.97
N GLY A 727 6.44 -15.95 42.41
CA GLY A 727 7.65 -15.51 41.69
C GLY A 727 7.58 -14.17 40.95
N ASN A 728 8.23 -14.11 39.78
CA ASN A 728 8.09 -13.01 38.82
C ASN A 728 6.77 -13.18 38.06
N GLN A 729 5.98 -12.11 37.93
CA GLN A 729 4.70 -12.07 37.22
C GLN A 729 4.80 -12.60 35.78
N GLN A 730 5.92 -12.38 35.10
CA GLN A 730 6.17 -12.87 33.74
C GLN A 730 6.36 -14.39 33.68
N HIS A 731 6.73 -15.06 34.77
CA HIS A 731 7.22 -16.44 34.78
C HIS A 731 6.38 -17.37 35.68
N ARG A 732 5.08 -17.05 35.80
CA ARG A 732 4.11 -17.86 36.54
C ARG A 732 3.59 -19.00 35.68
N VAL A 733 2.95 -19.97 36.32
CA VAL A 733 2.23 -21.07 35.65
C VAL A 733 1.31 -20.53 34.54
N ASN A 734 1.35 -21.13 33.35
CA ASN A 734 0.55 -20.71 32.19
C ASN A 734 0.45 -21.84 31.15
N GLY A 735 -0.21 -21.59 30.02
CA GLY A 735 -0.25 -22.49 28.87
C GLY A 735 -1.09 -23.76 29.07
N LEU A 736 -2.29 -23.65 29.63
CA LEU A 736 -3.27 -24.74 29.75
C LEU A 736 -3.63 -25.26 28.35
N ARG A 737 -3.20 -26.49 28.04
CA ARG A 737 -3.41 -27.12 26.72
C ARG A 737 -3.90 -28.54 26.85
N TRP A 738 -5.01 -28.84 26.18
CA TRP A 738 -5.58 -30.18 26.18
C TRP A 738 -4.75 -31.12 25.28
N GLY A 739 -4.27 -32.22 25.85
CA GLY A 739 -3.52 -33.25 25.16
C GLY A 739 -4.41 -34.36 24.59
N LEU A 740 -3.91 -35.06 23.57
CA LEU A 740 -4.56 -36.24 22.98
C LEU A 740 -4.71 -37.41 23.98
N ASP A 741 -4.01 -37.35 25.11
CA ASP A 741 -4.05 -38.30 26.22
C ASP A 741 -5.13 -37.95 27.27
N ASN A 742 -5.95 -36.93 27.01
CA ASN A 742 -6.96 -36.36 27.89
C ASN A 742 -6.39 -35.71 29.16
N TRP A 743 -5.13 -35.30 29.16
CA TRP A 743 -4.55 -34.47 30.21
C TRP A 743 -4.52 -33.00 29.80
N VAL A 744 -4.54 -32.10 30.78
CA VAL A 744 -4.26 -30.68 30.57
C VAL A 744 -2.79 -30.43 30.90
N HIS A 745 -2.02 -30.03 29.92
CA HIS A 745 -0.61 -29.70 30.03
C HIS A 745 -0.46 -28.22 30.35
N LEU A 746 0.58 -27.86 31.10
CA LEU A 746 0.90 -26.48 31.44
C LEU A 746 2.41 -26.25 31.57
N ALA A 747 2.82 -25.06 31.22
CA ALA A 747 4.14 -24.53 31.51
C ALA A 747 4.21 -24.14 32.99
N ASN A 748 5.28 -24.53 33.67
CA ASN A 748 5.52 -24.11 35.04
C ASN A 748 5.91 -22.62 35.12
N GLY A 749 6.55 -22.11 34.08
CA GLY A 749 7.37 -20.91 34.21
C GLY A 749 8.70 -21.25 34.90
N ASP A 750 9.33 -20.25 35.54
CA ASP A 750 10.51 -20.46 36.38
C ASP A 750 10.24 -20.29 37.88
N SER A 751 8.97 -20.10 38.27
CA SER A 751 8.55 -19.84 39.65
C SER A 751 8.49 -21.10 40.52
N GLY A 752 8.43 -22.30 39.93
CA GLY A 752 8.43 -23.57 40.65
C GLY A 752 7.18 -23.78 41.50
N GLY A 753 7.28 -24.66 42.50
CA GLY A 753 6.18 -24.94 43.44
C GLY A 753 6.10 -26.39 43.89
N VAL A 754 5.35 -26.62 44.97
CA VAL A 754 4.94 -27.95 45.42
C VAL A 754 3.43 -28.01 45.27
N ILE A 755 2.98 -28.62 44.18
CA ILE A 755 1.58 -28.57 43.76
C ILE A 755 0.80 -29.62 44.51
N ARG A 756 -0.28 -29.23 45.19
CA ARG A 756 -1.25 -30.11 45.83
C ARG A 756 -2.54 -30.15 45.03
N SER A 757 -3.08 -31.34 44.80
CA SER A 757 -4.44 -31.53 44.28
C SER A 757 -5.46 -31.49 45.41
N SER A 758 -6.55 -30.74 45.21
CA SER A 758 -7.65 -30.69 46.19
C SER A 758 -8.55 -31.92 46.16
N LYS A 759 -8.44 -32.77 45.12
CA LYS A 759 -9.26 -33.99 44.97
C LYS A 759 -8.56 -35.25 45.46
N THR A 760 -7.22 -35.33 45.33
CA THR A 760 -6.44 -36.52 45.69
C THR A 760 -5.52 -36.30 46.89
N ASP A 761 -5.32 -35.05 47.32
CA ASP A 761 -4.31 -34.64 48.31
C ASP A 761 -2.86 -34.96 47.93
N GLU A 762 -2.61 -35.48 46.73
CA GLU A 762 -1.27 -35.76 46.23
C GLU A 762 -0.48 -34.45 46.03
N THR A 763 0.82 -34.52 46.30
CA THR A 763 1.73 -33.40 46.13
C THR A 763 2.88 -33.73 45.19
N ILE A 764 3.26 -32.81 44.30
CA ILE A 764 4.46 -32.94 43.46
C ILE A 764 5.29 -31.67 43.46
N ASN A 765 6.61 -31.82 43.53
CA ASN A 765 7.53 -30.70 43.32
C ASN A 765 7.81 -30.54 41.82
N ILE A 766 7.49 -29.38 41.25
CA ILE A 766 7.68 -29.09 39.82
C ILE A 766 8.95 -28.28 39.54
N GLY A 767 9.86 -28.10 40.50
CA GLY A 767 11.12 -27.40 40.26
C GLY A 767 11.87 -27.93 39.03
N GLY A 768 12.14 -27.04 38.06
CA GLY A 768 12.79 -27.37 36.79
C GLY A 768 11.97 -28.23 35.82
N ARG A 769 10.67 -28.41 36.09
CA ARG A 769 9.76 -29.29 35.34
C ARG A 769 8.43 -28.61 35.03
N ASP A 770 7.84 -28.95 33.90
CA ASP A 770 6.46 -28.60 33.53
C ASP A 770 5.49 -29.56 34.23
N LEU A 771 4.18 -29.36 34.03
CA LEU A 771 3.16 -30.19 34.68
C LEU A 771 2.08 -30.60 33.67
N ARG A 772 1.48 -31.76 33.90
CA ARG A 772 0.13 -32.06 33.40
C ARG A 772 -0.79 -32.46 34.55
N VAL A 773 -2.07 -32.16 34.39
CA VAL A 773 -3.12 -32.46 35.37
C VAL A 773 -4.36 -33.05 34.71
N ARG A 774 -5.16 -33.78 35.49
CA ARG A 774 -6.55 -34.12 35.15
C ARG A 774 -7.49 -33.34 36.06
N PRO A 775 -8.10 -32.24 35.58
CA PRO A 775 -8.96 -31.41 36.43
C PRO A 775 -10.13 -32.16 37.07
N ASP A 776 -10.65 -33.19 36.39
CA ASP A 776 -11.81 -33.94 36.86
C ASP A 776 -11.47 -34.97 37.94
N THR A 777 -10.33 -35.66 37.84
CA THR A 777 -9.93 -36.71 38.81
C THR A 777 -8.92 -36.21 39.84
N GLY A 778 -8.24 -35.08 39.57
CA GLY A 778 -7.21 -34.51 40.43
C GLY A 778 -5.83 -35.12 40.29
N GLU A 779 -5.60 -36.01 39.33
CA GLU A 779 -4.27 -36.57 39.07
C GLU A 779 -3.32 -35.50 38.54
N LEU A 780 -2.03 -35.59 38.88
CA LEU A 780 -1.00 -34.63 38.48
C LEU A 780 0.34 -35.33 38.23
N GLN A 781 1.09 -34.88 37.21
CA GLN A 781 2.36 -35.48 36.84
C GLN A 781 3.34 -34.43 36.29
N ALA A 782 4.57 -34.44 36.81
CA ALA A 782 5.65 -33.60 36.31
C ALA A 782 6.10 -34.06 34.91
N LEU A 783 6.45 -33.10 34.08
CA LEU A 783 6.88 -33.30 32.69
C LEU A 783 8.30 -32.80 32.49
N THR A 784 8.92 -33.29 31.42
CA THR A 784 10.21 -32.79 30.95
C THR A 784 10.12 -31.33 30.59
N GLY A 785 11.13 -30.57 31.03
CA GLY A 785 11.35 -29.22 30.58
C GLY A 785 10.86 -28.17 31.55
N GLN A 786 11.35 -26.96 31.38
CA GLN A 786 10.87 -25.79 32.10
C GLN A 786 10.54 -24.75 31.05
N THR A 787 9.28 -24.74 30.65
CA THR A 787 8.74 -23.76 29.70
C THR A 787 8.45 -22.47 30.44
N GLN A 788 8.88 -21.34 29.90
CA GLN A 788 8.55 -20.03 30.47
C GLN A 788 7.16 -19.58 30.03
N HIS A 789 6.88 -19.71 28.73
CA HIS A 789 5.64 -19.25 28.09
C HIS A 789 5.07 -20.34 27.18
N GLY A 790 3.92 -20.91 27.54
CA GLY A 790 3.11 -21.81 26.73
C GLY A 790 3.74 -23.16 26.38
N ARG A 791 3.18 -24.27 26.88
CA ARG A 791 3.55 -25.62 26.42
C ARG A 791 2.55 -26.11 25.38
N ASN A 792 2.92 -26.07 24.10
CA ASN A 792 2.01 -26.32 22.99
C ASN A 792 2.33 -27.63 22.24
N ARG A 793 1.33 -28.19 21.57
CA ARG A 793 1.42 -29.43 20.80
C ARG A 793 1.15 -29.14 19.32
N ASP A 794 1.91 -29.76 18.43
CA ASP A 794 1.55 -29.80 17.00
C ASP A 794 0.54 -30.93 16.70
N ASP A 795 0.05 -31.03 15.46
CA ASP A 795 -0.93 -32.05 15.09
C ASP A 795 -0.39 -33.49 15.21
N TRP A 796 0.92 -33.68 15.07
CA TRP A 796 1.59 -34.99 15.17
C TRP A 796 1.83 -35.46 16.61
N GLY A 797 1.60 -34.60 17.59
CA GLY A 797 1.72 -34.95 19.01
C GLY A 797 3.06 -34.58 19.64
N ASN A 798 3.91 -33.84 18.92
CA ASN A 798 5.14 -33.30 19.48
C ASN A 798 4.81 -32.11 20.39
N TRP A 799 5.57 -31.99 21.48
CA TRP A 799 5.41 -30.90 22.42
C TRP A 799 6.56 -29.91 22.31
N TRP A 800 6.22 -28.64 22.41
CA TRP A 800 7.09 -27.50 22.22
C TRP A 800 6.99 -26.57 23.42
N GLY A 801 8.08 -25.88 23.73
CA GLY A 801 8.15 -24.82 24.72
C GLY A 801 9.04 -23.69 24.24
N ALA A 802 8.99 -22.57 24.95
CA ALA A 802 9.79 -21.38 24.69
C ALA A 802 10.29 -20.74 26.00
N ASN A 803 11.28 -19.85 25.85
CA ASN A 803 11.71 -18.91 26.88
C ASN A 803 12.25 -17.63 26.23
N ASN A 804 12.53 -16.59 27.02
CA ASN A 804 12.97 -15.28 26.52
C ASN A 804 14.22 -15.32 25.62
N SER A 805 15.06 -16.36 25.74
CA SER A 805 16.28 -16.51 24.94
C SER A 805 16.19 -17.59 23.87
N ASN A 806 15.15 -18.41 23.87
CA ASN A 806 14.98 -19.52 22.94
C ASN A 806 13.54 -19.45 22.41
N PRO A 807 13.35 -18.91 21.18
CA PRO A 807 12.02 -18.72 20.61
C PRO A 807 11.19 -20.00 20.58
N MET A 808 11.84 -21.15 20.36
CA MET A 808 11.18 -22.45 20.35
C MET A 808 12.17 -23.61 20.57
N PHE A 809 11.76 -24.61 21.35
CA PHE A 809 12.44 -25.89 21.49
C PHE A 809 11.46 -27.06 21.60
N GLN A 810 11.83 -28.21 21.03
CA GLN A 810 11.08 -29.46 21.08
C GLN A 810 11.45 -30.28 22.32
N TYR A 811 10.46 -30.97 22.89
CA TYR A 811 10.66 -32.01 23.91
C TYR A 811 10.79 -33.40 23.30
N LEU A 812 12.03 -33.80 22.96
CA LEU A 812 12.33 -35.09 22.32
C LEU A 812 12.20 -36.28 23.27
N LEU A 813 12.61 -36.14 24.52
CA LEU A 813 12.58 -37.21 25.52
C LEU A 813 11.69 -36.82 26.68
N GLN A 814 10.63 -37.60 26.92
CA GLN A 814 9.65 -37.33 27.99
C GLN A 814 10.05 -38.03 29.30
N ASP A 815 9.81 -37.36 30.43
CA ASP A 815 10.22 -37.76 31.79
C ASP A 815 9.64 -39.13 32.15
N GLN A 816 8.43 -39.45 31.67
CA GLN A 816 7.80 -40.75 31.87
C GLN A 816 8.59 -41.93 31.28
N TYR A 817 9.38 -41.70 30.22
CA TYR A 817 10.25 -42.72 29.62
C TYR A 817 11.62 -42.75 30.30
N LEU A 818 12.14 -41.58 30.66
CA LEU A 818 13.40 -41.45 31.40
C LEU A 818 13.31 -42.09 32.79
N ALA A 819 12.19 -41.89 33.49
CA ALA A 819 11.93 -42.46 34.80
C ALA A 819 11.88 -44.00 34.82
N ARG A 820 11.64 -44.65 33.67
CA ARG A 820 11.71 -46.13 33.56
C ARG A 820 13.14 -46.67 33.57
N ASN A 821 14.13 -45.82 33.34
CA ASN A 821 15.54 -46.19 33.26
C ASN A 821 16.41 -45.31 34.19
N PRO A 822 16.20 -45.37 35.52
CA PRO A 822 16.81 -44.42 36.47
C PRO A 822 18.33 -44.50 36.59
N HIS A 823 18.96 -45.51 35.97
CA HIS A 823 20.41 -45.72 36.00
C HIS A 823 21.12 -45.28 34.70
N ILE A 824 20.37 -44.74 33.72
CA ILE A 824 20.92 -44.29 32.44
C ILE A 824 21.03 -42.77 32.44
N SER A 825 22.23 -42.25 32.21
CA SER A 825 22.41 -40.84 31.86
C SER A 825 21.84 -40.60 30.46
N TYR A 826 20.89 -39.68 30.35
CA TYR A 826 20.26 -39.30 29.09
C TYR A 826 20.82 -37.97 28.56
N PRO A 827 20.82 -37.75 27.23
CA PRO A 827 21.20 -36.48 26.63
C PRO A 827 20.16 -35.39 26.96
N ASN A 828 20.45 -34.12 26.63
CA ASN A 828 19.50 -33.04 26.83
C ASN A 828 18.14 -33.40 26.18
N PRO A 829 17.04 -33.44 26.96
CA PRO A 829 15.75 -33.87 26.43
C PRO A 829 15.06 -32.78 25.58
N ARG A 830 15.67 -31.58 25.48
CA ARG A 830 15.24 -30.47 24.65
C ARG A 830 16.11 -30.32 23.41
N HIS A 831 15.48 -29.97 22.29
CA HIS A 831 16.16 -29.63 21.04
C HIS A 831 15.73 -28.22 20.58
N PRO A 832 16.65 -27.24 20.48
CA PRO A 832 16.32 -25.91 19.98
C PRO A 832 15.98 -25.97 18.49
N VAL A 833 14.93 -25.26 18.06
CA VAL A 833 14.53 -25.22 16.64
C VAL A 833 15.26 -24.10 15.90
N ALA A 834 15.55 -23.00 16.59
CA ALA A 834 16.32 -21.87 16.07
C ALA A 834 17.39 -21.47 17.09
N THR A 835 18.56 -21.05 16.60
CA THR A 835 19.66 -20.54 17.41
C THR A 835 19.86 -19.05 17.16
N LEU A 836 19.90 -18.24 18.22
CA LEU A 836 20.01 -16.77 18.14
C LEU A 836 21.22 -16.26 17.35
N GLN A 837 22.29 -17.05 17.20
CA GLN A 837 23.50 -16.62 16.48
C GLN A 837 23.28 -16.42 14.97
N ASP A 838 22.21 -16.98 14.39
CA ASP A 838 21.94 -16.94 12.95
C ASP A 838 20.54 -16.38 12.62
N SER A 839 19.94 -15.59 13.51
CA SER A 839 18.57 -15.05 13.35
C SER A 839 18.55 -13.53 13.54
N PRO A 840 19.03 -12.74 12.56
CA PRO A 840 18.91 -11.29 12.62
C PRO A 840 17.44 -10.86 12.66
N ILE A 841 17.12 -9.93 13.55
CA ILE A 841 15.80 -9.30 13.64
C ILE A 841 15.88 -7.96 12.91
N PHE A 842 15.06 -7.79 11.88
CA PHE A 842 14.93 -6.55 11.13
C PHE A 842 13.60 -5.89 11.52
N PRO A 843 13.62 -4.84 12.35
CA PRO A 843 12.40 -4.17 12.76
C PRO A 843 11.79 -3.45 11.54
N ILE A 844 10.51 -3.71 11.28
CA ILE A 844 9.72 -3.00 10.26
C ILE A 844 9.14 -1.67 10.78
N SER A 845 9.17 -1.48 12.11
CA SER A 845 8.73 -0.26 12.78
C SER A 845 9.91 0.50 13.37
N ARG A 846 9.71 1.78 13.65
CA ARG A 846 10.73 2.61 14.31
C ARG A 846 11.24 1.98 15.60
N VAL A 847 12.56 1.78 15.67
CA VAL A 847 13.21 1.27 16.88
C VAL A 847 13.25 2.39 17.92
N MET A 848 12.54 2.20 19.03
CA MET A 848 12.81 3.00 20.21
C MET A 848 14.14 2.54 20.81
N SER A 849 15.20 3.32 20.61
CA SER A 849 16.40 3.16 21.44
C SER A 849 16.03 3.59 22.86
N HIS A 850 15.63 2.63 23.70
CA HIS A 850 15.37 2.88 25.11
C HIS A 850 16.70 3.12 25.84
N TRP A 851 17.40 4.24 25.59
CA TRP A 851 18.48 4.72 26.45
C TRP A 851 18.96 6.14 26.09
N GLU A 852 18.54 7.14 26.86
CA GLU A 852 19.42 8.25 27.26
C GLU A 852 19.78 7.99 28.72
N GLY A 853 20.99 7.47 28.94
CA GLY A 853 21.58 7.20 30.25
C GLY A 853 23.07 7.45 30.22
#